data_AF-A0AA42Z2R6-F1
#
_entry.id   AF-A0AA42Z2R6-F1
#
_cell.length_a   1.000
_cell.length_b   1.000
_cell.length_c   1.000
_cell.angle_alpha   90.00
_cell.angle_beta   90.00
_cell.angle_gamma   90.00
#
_symmetry.space_group_name_H-M   'P 1'
#
loop_
_entity.id
_entity.type
_entity.pdbx_description
1 polymer ?
#
loop_
_entity_poly.entity_id
_entity_poly.type
_entity_poly.pdbx_seq_one_letter_code
_entity_poly.pdbx_strand_id
1 'polypeptide(L)'
;MTRLAALGAVVCLTCPSCRDDSPVTERRDPSCPEVRRVAPPLANVAPEHEQLEYWLTRAEAYEPVDTPLLAPEEVQRHNIALGELIDGEPLGHADLAAPVDEAALLAQVGERLDYLRAKLGDGTLVDAKGKAIEADALSPFDQPDGLELLQQWRLAEALKPLRCGPYPEGLYHIPVDLDFDRNRCSTIRPGEVVQLLSRWPNGLFLARTPYALGWVTGKDLSGPLSPESLQRELARSEPPPFTRRALLTEAFSLLGAPYGWGGKDGGYDCSRFLLEVFGRFGIDLPRHSARQAKAGTFSVDVSEVRDLNEKRLLLEAAARRGIVLLRFPGHIMLYLGTTEEGIPMAMHAFSEYLTPCEGTELETVNRVDRVAISDLSLGEGSSRTDFLSRITHLTVIGRTPGPALAANAVLRPSAPMARPEGACRDSQSNAIFASPRRPHATQPLRVIATSERDPGIAALVLYGPNGEQVDAEERILDGPPFSRFVEVAQPMPGKWTAVLGEGDRTLACHRFVVASRAPRGPRRQPAGPAWATTRQWSRSTENLYSAFIEQLFRDPEDEDVTWTRLQEVIGDPKRNLLYDYRLQGEDARLSLEPDCADLPYFLRAYFAWKVGLPFAYRTCSRGRRDQPPVCDPAVFSNLDLQEAATDVGAFRSFMRRVAGTVHSSSPRTRPDEEETDFYPLRLSRTAIRPGTVFADPYGHVLVVARWKPQAVDDYGVLIGADAQPDGTVGRRRFWRGSFLFTPKTDLVGAGFKGWRPVGFDSEAQALKIATNAELRRAGRVKAWSDAQYRGTADDFYSAMEGMINPRALDPVRMQTSLVDALEESVQRRLSSVQNGEDFMRSQGYATIDMPSGAALFLTSGPWEDYSTPSRDMRLLISIDAVTSFASTVAAHPDRFGIREADRDNVVAEVRQALAEEIGKRTFQYTRSDGSAWSLTLADLVDRSSAMEMAYNPNDCAEIRWGAPQGTEEHTTCKRHAPEEQRRRMEKYRSWFATRERPH
;
A
#
# COMPACT_ATOMS: atom_id res chain seq x y z
N MET A 1 -38.66 -25.79 20.21
CA MET A 1 -40.11 -25.94 20.48
C MET A 1 -40.73 -26.80 19.38
N THR A 2 -40.86 -28.08 19.68
CA THR A 2 -41.91 -29.06 19.36
C THR A 2 -42.98 -28.75 18.31
N ARG A 3 -43.10 -29.61 17.28
CA ARG A 3 -44.22 -30.57 17.01
C ARG A 3 -44.11 -31.08 15.56
N LEU A 4 -43.68 -32.31 15.28
CA LEU A 4 -44.42 -33.59 15.30
C LEU A 4 -45.75 -33.60 14.51
N ALA A 5 -45.78 -34.36 13.42
CA ALA A 5 -46.95 -35.06 12.92
C ALA A 5 -46.54 -36.50 12.57
N ALA A 6 -47.24 -37.45 13.17
CA ALA A 6 -47.06 -38.89 13.10
C ALA A 6 -48.13 -39.53 12.21
N LEU A 7 -47.82 -40.69 11.61
CA LEU A 7 -48.72 -41.77 11.18
C LEU A 7 -47.82 -42.83 10.52
N GLY A 8 -47.81 -44.12 10.83
CA GLY A 8 -48.58 -44.98 11.72
C GLY A 8 -48.05 -46.41 11.48
N ALA A 9 -47.89 -47.19 12.55
CA ALA A 9 -47.31 -48.53 12.51
C ALA A 9 -48.32 -49.61 12.08
N VAL A 10 -47.84 -50.64 11.39
CA VAL A 10 -48.46 -51.99 11.36
C VAL A 10 -47.34 -53.01 11.59
N VAL A 11 -47.50 -53.83 12.63
CA VAL A 11 -46.64 -54.96 13.00
C VAL A 11 -47.48 -56.23 12.93
N CYS A 12 -46.89 -57.31 12.38
CA CYS A 12 -47.10 -58.76 12.63
C CYS A 12 -46.72 -59.53 11.33
N LEU A 13 -46.00 -60.67 11.26
CA LEU A 13 -45.56 -61.72 12.19
C LEU A 13 -44.44 -62.56 11.50
N THR A 14 -43.37 -62.86 12.24
CA THR A 14 -42.53 -64.09 12.30
C THR A 14 -41.99 -64.87 11.05
N CYS A 15 -40.64 -64.97 11.01
CA CYS A 15 -39.75 -66.15 10.72
C CYS A 15 -39.41 -66.56 9.26
N PRO A 16 -38.27 -67.26 9.00
CA PRO A 16 -36.86 -66.89 9.22
C PRO A 16 -35.96 -67.21 8.00
N SER A 17 -35.04 -66.31 7.63
CA SER A 17 -33.80 -66.73 6.97
C SER A 17 -32.75 -65.64 7.16
N CYS A 18 -31.65 -66.01 7.81
CA CYS A 18 -30.48 -65.16 7.94
C CYS A 18 -29.95 -64.85 6.54
N ARG A 19 -29.97 -63.58 6.14
CA ARG A 19 -29.03 -63.07 5.14
C ARG A 19 -28.05 -62.18 5.88
N ASP A 20 -26.80 -62.59 5.73
CA ASP A 20 -25.58 -61.94 6.13
C ASP A 20 -25.49 -60.57 5.45
N ASP A 21 -25.94 -59.50 6.13
CA ASP A 21 -25.66 -58.12 5.74
C ASP A 21 -24.25 -57.75 6.20
N SER A 22 -23.26 -58.40 5.58
CA SER A 22 -21.92 -57.85 5.48
C SER A 22 -21.98 -56.67 4.49
N PRO A 23 -21.46 -55.48 4.81
CA PRO A 23 -21.49 -54.36 3.88
C PRO A 23 -20.71 -54.74 2.63
N VAL A 24 -21.40 -54.72 1.48
CA VAL A 24 -20.78 -54.85 0.17
C VAL A 24 -19.82 -53.68 0.02
N THR A 25 -18.54 -53.95 0.19
CA THR A 25 -17.47 -53.07 -0.26
C THR A 25 -17.58 -53.02 -1.78
N GLU A 26 -18.23 -51.97 -2.30
CA GLU A 26 -18.15 -51.66 -3.73
C GLU A 26 -16.66 -51.61 -4.09
N ARG A 27 -16.22 -52.56 -4.92
CA ARG A 27 -14.84 -52.56 -5.42
C ARG A 27 -14.67 -51.30 -6.25
N ARG A 28 -14.01 -50.29 -5.69
CA ARG A 28 -13.59 -49.09 -6.43
C ARG A 28 -12.80 -49.50 -7.67
N ASP A 29 -12.99 -48.76 -8.75
CA ASP A 29 -12.20 -48.92 -9.97
C ASP A 29 -10.70 -48.86 -9.62
N PRO A 30 -9.86 -49.78 -10.12
CA PRO A 30 -8.40 -49.72 -9.91
C PRO A 30 -7.75 -48.39 -10.31
N SER A 31 -8.37 -47.62 -11.21
CA SER A 31 -7.96 -46.25 -11.59
C SER A 31 -8.34 -45.18 -10.55
N CYS A 32 -9.29 -45.48 -9.65
CA CYS A 32 -9.77 -44.64 -8.55
C CYS A 32 -9.63 -45.35 -7.18
N PRO A 33 -8.40 -45.68 -6.74
CA PRO A 33 -8.22 -46.27 -5.42
C PRO A 33 -8.62 -45.26 -4.32
N GLU A 34 -9.00 -45.75 -3.14
CA GLU A 34 -9.26 -44.89 -1.99
C GLU A 34 -7.99 -44.16 -1.52
N VAL A 35 -6.88 -44.90 -1.43
CA VAL A 35 -5.56 -44.36 -1.07
C VAL A 35 -4.52 -44.86 -2.07
N ARG A 36 -3.66 -43.96 -2.54
CA ARG A 36 -2.54 -44.25 -3.42
C ARG A 36 -1.25 -43.66 -2.85
N ARG A 37 -0.19 -44.45 -2.75
CA ARG A 37 1.16 -43.92 -2.45
C ARG A 37 1.78 -43.34 -3.72
N VAL A 38 2.34 -42.14 -3.64
CA VAL A 38 2.91 -41.43 -4.78
C VAL A 38 4.44 -41.49 -4.73
N ALA A 39 5.04 -42.13 -5.74
CA ALA A 39 6.48 -42.12 -5.94
C ALA A 39 6.97 -40.73 -6.37
N PRO A 40 8.22 -40.34 -6.06
CA PRO A 40 8.83 -39.14 -6.65
C PRO A 40 9.21 -39.37 -8.13
N PRO A 41 9.18 -38.34 -8.98
CA PRO A 41 8.70 -36.98 -8.70
C PRO A 41 7.16 -36.91 -8.69
N LEU A 42 6.60 -35.84 -8.12
CA LEU A 42 5.14 -35.61 -8.16
C LEU A 42 4.67 -35.25 -9.58
N ALA A 43 3.35 -35.31 -9.81
CA ALA A 43 2.76 -34.87 -11.07
C ALA A 43 3.20 -33.43 -11.42
N ASN A 44 3.49 -33.19 -12.70
CA ASN A 44 4.00 -31.92 -13.25
C ASN A 44 5.34 -31.43 -12.65
N VAL A 45 6.08 -32.30 -11.96
CA VAL A 45 7.44 -32.03 -11.49
C VAL A 45 8.42 -32.78 -12.40
N ALA A 46 9.13 -32.06 -13.26
CA ALA A 46 10.20 -32.63 -14.07
C ALA A 46 11.42 -32.98 -13.20
N PRO A 47 12.26 -33.96 -13.59
CA PRO A 47 13.44 -34.36 -12.81
C PRO A 47 14.42 -33.21 -12.51
N GLU A 48 14.54 -32.24 -13.42
CA GLU A 48 15.35 -31.03 -13.21
C GLU A 48 14.79 -30.10 -12.12
N HIS A 49 13.48 -30.11 -11.87
CA HIS A 49 12.87 -29.34 -10.79
C HIS A 49 13.28 -29.85 -9.40
N GLU A 50 13.77 -31.09 -9.27
CA GLU A 50 14.34 -31.63 -8.03
C GLU A 50 15.81 -31.26 -7.82
N GLN A 51 16.42 -30.49 -8.75
CA GLN A 51 17.80 -30.05 -8.67
C GLN A 51 17.90 -28.61 -8.14
N LEU A 52 18.77 -28.40 -7.14
CA LEU A 52 19.03 -27.08 -6.56
C LEU A 52 19.47 -26.05 -7.62
N GLU A 53 20.37 -26.42 -8.53
CA GLU A 53 20.95 -25.52 -9.53
C GLU A 53 19.90 -24.94 -10.50
N TYR A 54 18.83 -25.69 -10.78
CA TYR A 54 17.70 -25.19 -11.57
C TYR A 54 17.10 -23.94 -10.89
N TRP A 55 16.76 -24.06 -9.61
CA TRP A 55 16.13 -22.98 -8.85
C TRP A 55 17.07 -21.82 -8.54
N LEU A 56 18.36 -22.07 -8.35
CA LEU A 56 19.35 -21.01 -8.21
C LEU A 56 19.45 -20.18 -9.51
N THR A 57 19.46 -20.85 -10.67
CA THR A 57 19.49 -20.17 -11.97
C THR A 57 18.21 -19.34 -12.18
N ARG A 58 17.03 -19.90 -11.87
CA ARG A 58 15.75 -19.17 -11.97
C ARG A 58 15.72 -17.97 -11.02
N ALA A 59 16.24 -18.12 -9.81
CA ALA A 59 16.23 -17.09 -8.78
C ALA A 59 17.09 -15.86 -9.10
N GLU A 60 18.09 -15.98 -9.98
CA GLU A 60 18.87 -14.83 -10.49
C GLU A 60 17.99 -13.77 -11.16
N ALA A 61 16.80 -14.15 -11.67
CA ALA A 61 15.83 -13.22 -12.24
C ALA A 61 15.21 -12.27 -11.20
N TYR A 62 15.31 -12.61 -9.91
CA TYR A 62 14.87 -11.74 -8.81
C TYR A 62 15.98 -10.78 -8.40
N GLU A 63 17.14 -11.32 -8.08
CA GLU A 63 18.38 -10.63 -7.70
C GLU A 63 19.53 -11.66 -7.59
N PRO A 64 20.80 -11.23 -7.56
CA PRO A 64 21.91 -12.14 -7.36
C PRO A 64 21.74 -12.99 -6.10
N VAL A 65 21.78 -14.32 -6.25
CA VAL A 65 21.33 -15.26 -5.19
C VAL A 65 22.20 -15.25 -3.93
N ASP A 66 23.41 -14.71 -4.02
CA ASP A 66 24.38 -14.54 -2.94
C ASP A 66 24.24 -13.18 -2.22
N THR A 67 23.30 -12.33 -2.66
CA THR A 67 23.01 -11.06 -1.97
C THR A 67 22.35 -11.35 -0.62
N PRO A 68 22.86 -10.80 0.50
CA PRO A 68 22.18 -10.90 1.79
C PRO A 68 20.75 -10.34 1.70
N LEU A 69 19.79 -11.15 2.15
CA LEU A 69 18.39 -10.77 2.23
C LEU A 69 18.11 -9.95 3.50
N LEU A 70 18.84 -10.28 4.57
CA LEU A 70 18.94 -9.54 5.82
C LEU A 70 20.39 -9.59 6.30
N ALA A 71 20.92 -8.46 6.76
CA ALA A 71 22.19 -8.43 7.47
C ALA A 71 22.07 -9.12 8.86
N PRO A 72 23.17 -9.61 9.46
CA PRO A 72 23.12 -10.25 10.78
C PRO A 72 22.43 -9.42 11.86
N GLU A 73 22.65 -8.10 11.87
CA GLU A 73 22.01 -7.19 12.83
C GLU A 73 20.51 -7.02 12.53
N GLU A 74 20.10 -7.13 11.27
CA GLU A 74 18.67 -7.12 10.89
C GLU A 74 17.96 -8.41 11.32
N VAL A 75 18.64 -9.56 11.26
CA VAL A 75 18.13 -10.84 11.81
C VAL A 75 17.95 -10.73 13.32
N GLN A 76 18.93 -10.16 14.03
CA GLN A 76 18.80 -9.94 15.49
C GLN A 76 17.61 -9.04 15.83
N ARG A 77 17.47 -7.90 15.16
CA ARG A 77 16.30 -7.01 15.34
C ARG A 77 14.99 -7.70 14.99
N HIS A 78 14.98 -8.54 13.94
CA HIS A 78 13.82 -9.33 13.58
C HIS A 78 13.39 -10.28 14.70
N ASN A 79 14.31 -11.03 15.29
CA ASN A 79 13.99 -11.94 16.40
C ASN A 79 13.52 -11.19 17.65
N ILE A 80 14.17 -10.07 17.99
CA ILE A 80 13.75 -9.20 19.10
C ILE A 80 12.32 -8.72 18.88
N ALA A 81 12.00 -8.23 17.67
CA ALA A 81 10.66 -7.77 17.35
C ALA A 81 9.59 -8.88 17.42
N LEU A 82 9.96 -10.12 17.08
CA LEU A 82 9.04 -11.26 17.22
C LEU A 82 8.86 -11.70 18.69
N GLY A 83 9.83 -11.43 19.56
CA GLY A 83 9.75 -11.68 21.00
C GLY A 83 8.77 -10.77 21.73
N GLU A 84 8.38 -9.64 21.13
CA GLU A 84 7.34 -8.76 21.65
C GLU A 84 5.94 -9.38 21.53
N LEU A 85 5.03 -8.98 22.40
CA LEU A 85 3.66 -9.48 22.42
C LEU A 85 2.90 -9.01 21.18
N ILE A 86 2.44 -9.94 20.35
CA ILE A 86 1.53 -9.70 19.23
C ILE A 86 0.23 -10.43 19.54
N ASP A 87 -0.89 -9.71 19.58
CA ASP A 87 -2.19 -10.24 20.05
C ASP A 87 -2.11 -10.81 21.49
N GLY A 88 -1.22 -10.28 22.33
CA GLY A 88 -1.06 -10.71 23.73
C GLY A 88 -0.09 -11.89 23.97
N GLU A 89 0.50 -12.48 22.92
CA GLU A 89 1.50 -13.55 23.05
C GLU A 89 2.77 -13.27 22.21
N PRO A 90 3.97 -13.66 22.68
CA PRO A 90 5.20 -13.50 21.89
C PRO A 90 5.23 -14.50 20.73
N LEU A 91 5.49 -14.04 19.50
CA LEU A 91 5.61 -14.91 18.31
C LEU A 91 6.95 -15.62 18.23
N GLY A 92 8.00 -15.01 18.75
CA GLY A 92 9.39 -15.47 18.68
C GLY A 92 9.69 -16.63 19.61
N HIS A 93 10.95 -17.05 19.62
CA HIS A 93 11.42 -18.07 20.54
C HIS A 93 11.46 -17.52 21.98
N ALA A 94 11.06 -18.35 22.94
CA ALA A 94 11.23 -18.06 24.36
C ALA A 94 12.73 -18.05 24.73
N ASP A 95 13.16 -16.99 25.42
CA ASP A 95 14.45 -16.99 26.10
C ASP A 95 14.37 -17.94 27.30
N LEU A 96 15.06 -19.07 27.19
CA LEU A 96 15.09 -20.09 28.24
C LEU A 96 15.84 -19.63 29.49
N ALA A 97 16.70 -18.61 29.39
CA ALA A 97 17.40 -18.02 30.54
C ALA A 97 16.59 -16.92 31.23
N ALA A 98 15.55 -16.38 30.57
CA ALA A 98 14.69 -15.36 31.15
C ALA A 98 13.79 -15.92 32.27
N PRO A 99 13.51 -15.13 33.32
CA PRO A 99 12.54 -15.48 34.35
C PRO A 99 11.18 -15.84 33.73
N VAL A 100 10.48 -16.78 34.38
CA VAL A 100 9.14 -17.19 33.98
C VAL A 100 8.12 -16.29 34.68
N ASP A 101 7.24 -15.66 33.91
CA ASP A 101 6.04 -15.03 34.44
C ASP A 101 5.02 -16.13 34.78
N GLU A 102 4.86 -16.40 36.07
CA GLU A 102 3.98 -17.46 36.56
C GLU A 102 2.51 -17.20 36.19
N ALA A 103 2.06 -15.95 36.26
CA ALA A 103 0.67 -15.61 35.99
C ALA A 103 0.34 -15.77 34.51
N ALA A 104 1.22 -15.29 33.63
CA ALA A 104 1.07 -15.48 32.19
C ALA A 104 1.14 -16.97 31.80
N LEU A 105 2.07 -17.72 32.40
CA LEU A 105 2.19 -19.17 32.17
C LEU A 105 0.94 -19.92 32.64
N LEU A 106 0.42 -19.60 33.82
CA LEU A 106 -0.78 -20.24 34.37
C LEU A 106 -2.00 -19.97 33.49
N ALA A 107 -2.17 -18.72 33.00
CA ALA A 107 -3.24 -18.37 32.08
C ALA A 107 -3.14 -19.16 30.76
N GLN A 108 -1.95 -19.21 30.15
CA GLN A 108 -1.71 -19.93 28.90
C GLN A 108 -1.94 -21.45 29.05
N VAL A 109 -1.48 -22.03 30.16
CA VAL A 109 -1.71 -23.45 30.47
C VAL A 109 -3.19 -23.72 30.71
N GLY A 110 -3.87 -22.87 31.48
CA GLY A 110 -5.30 -22.99 31.77
C GLY A 110 -6.16 -22.98 30.51
N GLU A 111 -5.98 -22.00 29.62
CA GLU A 111 -6.71 -21.92 28.35
C GLU A 111 -6.52 -23.18 27.49
N ARG A 112 -5.27 -23.66 27.42
CA ARG A 112 -4.95 -24.90 26.68
C ARG A 112 -5.62 -26.13 27.29
N LEU A 113 -5.61 -26.24 28.61
CA LEU A 113 -6.24 -27.34 29.32
C LEU A 113 -7.76 -27.33 29.13
N ASP A 114 -8.41 -26.17 29.24
CA ASP A 114 -9.85 -26.02 28.98
C ASP A 114 -10.24 -26.44 27.57
N TYR A 115 -9.46 -25.99 26.57
CA TYR A 115 -9.67 -26.38 25.19
C TYR A 115 -9.60 -27.90 25.01
N LEU A 116 -8.53 -28.53 25.51
CA LEU A 116 -8.35 -29.98 25.39
C LEU A 116 -9.40 -30.74 26.18
N ARG A 117 -9.76 -30.25 27.37
CA ARG A 117 -10.80 -30.82 28.24
C ARG A 117 -12.15 -30.85 27.54
N ALA A 118 -12.53 -29.75 26.87
CA ALA A 118 -13.76 -29.67 26.09
C ALA A 118 -13.76 -30.68 24.93
N LYS A 119 -12.65 -30.78 24.18
CA LYS A 119 -12.53 -31.72 23.05
C LYS A 119 -12.49 -33.19 23.45
N LEU A 120 -12.01 -33.49 24.65
CA LEU A 120 -12.09 -34.83 25.22
C LEU A 120 -13.51 -35.14 25.71
N GLY A 121 -14.17 -34.17 26.34
CA GLY A 121 -15.52 -34.32 26.90
C GLY A 121 -16.61 -34.44 25.85
N ASP A 122 -16.47 -33.78 24.70
CA ASP A 122 -17.42 -33.86 23.57
C ASP A 122 -17.14 -35.03 22.60
N GLY A 123 -16.07 -35.80 22.85
CA GLY A 123 -15.67 -36.94 22.03
C GLY A 123 -14.97 -36.57 20.71
N THR A 124 -14.62 -35.29 20.49
CA THR A 124 -13.83 -34.86 19.34
C THR A 124 -12.43 -35.48 19.34
N LEU A 125 -11.84 -35.66 20.52
CA LEU A 125 -10.56 -36.33 20.74
C LEU A 125 -10.76 -37.65 21.51
N VAL A 126 -10.20 -38.73 20.95
CA VAL A 126 -10.30 -40.10 21.46
C VAL A 126 -8.94 -40.76 21.54
N ASP A 127 -8.84 -41.90 22.21
CA ASP A 127 -7.64 -42.73 22.24
C ASP A 127 -7.36 -43.41 20.88
N ALA A 128 -6.23 -44.13 20.82
CA ALA A 128 -5.82 -44.89 19.63
C ALA A 128 -6.80 -46.01 19.21
N LYS A 129 -7.78 -46.36 20.05
CA LYS A 129 -8.82 -47.35 19.78
C LYS A 129 -10.17 -46.70 19.42
N GLY A 130 -10.22 -45.37 19.31
CA GLY A 130 -11.45 -44.63 19.04
C GLY A 130 -12.36 -44.48 20.25
N LYS A 131 -11.87 -44.72 21.46
CA LYS A 131 -12.64 -44.66 22.71
C LYS A 131 -12.39 -43.34 23.44
N ALA A 132 -13.40 -42.83 24.12
CA ALA A 132 -13.25 -41.72 25.06
C ALA A 132 -12.22 -42.05 26.15
N ILE A 133 -11.48 -41.03 26.59
CA ILE A 133 -10.48 -41.16 27.65
C ILE A 133 -11.18 -41.44 29.00
N GLU A 134 -10.64 -42.39 29.76
CA GLU A 134 -11.17 -42.77 31.07
C GLU A 134 -11.15 -41.60 32.07
N ALA A 135 -12.11 -41.59 32.99
CA ALA A 135 -12.33 -40.46 33.91
C ALA A 135 -11.14 -40.17 34.83
N ASP A 136 -10.33 -41.18 35.18
CA ASP A 136 -9.13 -41.04 35.99
C ASP A 136 -7.97 -40.36 35.22
N ALA A 137 -7.76 -40.76 33.96
CA ALA A 137 -6.79 -40.17 33.04
C ALA A 137 -7.17 -38.75 32.57
N LEU A 138 -8.40 -38.34 32.87
CA LEU A 138 -8.98 -37.03 32.59
C LEU A 138 -8.67 -36.01 33.69
N SER A 139 -8.45 -36.42 34.94
CA SER A 139 -8.14 -35.50 36.06
C SER A 139 -6.91 -34.59 35.85
N PRO A 140 -5.82 -35.00 35.14
CA PRO A 140 -4.69 -34.11 34.90
C PRO A 140 -4.99 -32.94 33.97
N PHE A 141 -6.15 -32.91 33.30
CA PHE A 141 -6.58 -31.81 32.44
C PHE A 141 -7.36 -30.72 33.18
N ASP A 142 -7.66 -30.91 34.46
CA ASP A 142 -8.31 -29.88 35.27
C ASP A 142 -7.29 -28.76 35.58
N GLN A 143 -7.74 -27.50 35.60
CA GLN A 143 -6.84 -26.37 35.84
C GLN A 143 -6.22 -26.43 37.24
N PRO A 144 -4.91 -26.19 37.37
CA PRO A 144 -4.29 -26.09 38.68
C PRO A 144 -4.56 -24.73 39.34
N ASP A 145 -4.66 -24.69 40.68
CA ASP A 145 -4.78 -23.44 41.44
C ASP A 145 -3.49 -22.58 41.40
N GLY A 146 -2.35 -23.20 41.06
CA GLY A 146 -1.03 -22.57 40.95
C GLY A 146 0.06 -23.55 40.48
N LEU A 147 1.25 -23.05 40.14
CA LEU A 147 2.35 -23.88 39.63
C LEU A 147 3.55 -23.85 40.59
N GLU A 148 3.99 -25.02 41.05
CA GLU A 148 5.28 -25.14 41.72
C GLU A 148 6.39 -25.04 40.65
N LEU A 149 7.00 -23.86 40.51
CA LEU A 149 7.98 -23.60 39.47
C LEU A 149 9.32 -24.29 39.74
N LEU A 150 9.79 -25.05 38.75
CA LEU A 150 11.11 -25.66 38.69
C LEU A 150 12.07 -24.72 37.94
N GLN A 151 13.27 -24.56 38.48
CA GLN A 151 14.38 -23.86 37.81
C GLN A 151 15.42 -24.90 37.34
N GLN A 152 14.98 -25.81 36.45
CA GLN A 152 15.82 -26.91 35.96
C GLN A 152 15.86 -26.93 34.44
N TRP A 153 17.08 -26.95 33.89
CA TRP A 153 17.34 -27.13 32.46
C TRP A 153 18.05 -28.45 32.23
N ARG A 154 17.70 -29.16 31.16
CA ARG A 154 18.25 -30.47 30.81
C ARG A 154 18.45 -30.57 29.30
N LEU A 155 19.31 -31.48 28.86
CA LEU A 155 19.42 -31.86 27.47
C LEU A 155 18.57 -33.08 27.19
N ALA A 156 17.91 -33.11 26.04
CA ALA A 156 17.30 -34.34 25.54
C ALA A 156 18.39 -35.31 25.06
N GLU A 157 18.37 -36.55 25.56
CA GLU A 157 19.34 -37.59 25.18
C GLU A 157 18.81 -38.48 24.03
N ALA A 158 17.50 -38.42 23.78
CA ALA A 158 16.80 -39.13 22.72
C ALA A 158 15.66 -38.28 22.14
N LEU A 159 15.04 -38.72 21.04
CA LEU A 159 13.83 -38.10 20.51
C LEU A 159 12.70 -38.17 21.55
N LYS A 160 12.09 -37.03 21.88
CA LYS A 160 11.00 -36.95 22.87
C LYS A 160 9.76 -36.27 22.33
N PRO A 161 8.58 -36.91 22.39
CA PRO A 161 7.33 -36.18 22.16
C PRO A 161 7.16 -35.11 23.24
N LEU A 162 6.96 -33.88 22.80
CA LEU A 162 6.40 -32.83 23.64
C LEU A 162 4.89 -32.82 23.44
N ARG A 163 4.17 -33.20 24.49
CA ARG A 163 2.72 -33.41 24.45
C ARG A 163 1.96 -32.09 24.55
N CYS A 164 0.85 -32.00 23.81
CA CYS A 164 -0.03 -30.84 23.84
C CYS A 164 -0.82 -30.73 25.13
N GLY A 165 -1.18 -31.87 25.72
CA GLY A 165 -1.82 -31.96 27.01
C GLY A 165 -1.09 -32.93 27.94
N PRO A 166 -1.46 -32.96 29.22
CA PRO A 166 -0.87 -33.81 30.25
C PRO A 166 -1.31 -35.28 30.13
N TYR A 167 -1.17 -35.87 28.94
CA TYR A 167 -1.46 -37.27 28.67
C TYR A 167 -0.28 -37.89 27.90
N PRO A 168 0.30 -39.00 28.39
CA PRO A 168 1.53 -39.55 27.79
C PRO A 168 1.31 -40.20 26.43
N GLU A 169 0.09 -40.64 26.12
CA GLU A 169 -0.28 -41.30 24.87
C GLU A 169 -0.84 -40.32 23.83
N GLY A 170 -1.13 -40.83 22.62
CA GLY A 170 -1.69 -40.04 21.54
C GLY A 170 -3.19 -39.81 21.64
N LEU A 171 -3.67 -38.70 21.05
CA LEU A 171 -5.10 -38.37 20.91
C LEU A 171 -5.44 -38.20 19.43
N TYR A 172 -6.63 -38.63 19.02
CA TYR A 172 -7.02 -38.74 17.60
C TYR A 172 -8.45 -38.26 17.37
N HIS A 173 -8.76 -37.89 16.12
CA HIS A 173 -10.15 -37.73 15.66
C HIS A 173 -10.72 -39.06 15.19
N ILE A 174 -12.04 -39.13 14.99
CA ILE A 174 -12.71 -40.24 14.31
C ILE A 174 -12.95 -39.85 12.84
N PRO A 175 -12.62 -40.70 11.86
CA PRO A 175 -11.93 -42.00 12.01
C PRO A 175 -10.49 -41.85 12.49
N VAL A 176 -10.01 -42.83 13.27
CA VAL A 176 -8.67 -42.81 13.87
C VAL A 176 -7.61 -43.01 12.79
N ASP A 177 -6.72 -42.03 12.67
CA ASP A 177 -5.49 -42.12 11.89
C ASP A 177 -4.27 -41.95 12.81
N LEU A 178 -3.51 -43.02 12.98
CA LEU A 178 -2.35 -43.09 13.88
C LEU A 178 -1.15 -42.28 13.38
N ASP A 179 -1.20 -41.76 12.15
CA ASP A 179 -0.19 -40.83 11.65
C ASP A 179 -0.39 -39.40 12.18
N PHE A 180 -1.59 -39.07 12.66
CA PHE A 180 -1.95 -37.73 13.15
C PHE A 180 -2.27 -37.71 14.64
N ASP A 181 -1.27 -37.98 15.46
CA ASP A 181 -1.34 -37.81 16.92
C ASP A 181 -1.53 -36.32 17.28
N ARG A 182 -2.77 -35.91 17.56
CA ARG A 182 -3.16 -34.54 17.93
C ARG A 182 -2.62 -34.11 19.27
N ASN A 183 -2.14 -35.04 20.09
CA ASN A 183 -1.48 -34.74 21.35
C ASN A 183 0.04 -34.58 21.19
N ARG A 184 0.61 -34.73 20.00
CA ARG A 184 2.02 -34.42 19.72
C ARG A 184 2.17 -33.02 19.16
N CYS A 185 2.41 -32.06 20.05
CA CYS A 185 2.58 -30.65 19.68
C CYS A 185 3.92 -30.39 19.00
N SER A 186 4.97 -31.08 19.46
CA SER A 186 6.29 -31.06 18.86
C SER A 186 7.07 -32.31 19.26
N THR A 187 8.28 -32.44 18.74
CA THR A 187 9.26 -33.43 19.16
C THR A 187 10.55 -32.69 19.49
N ILE A 188 11.11 -33.00 20.66
CA ILE A 188 12.40 -32.52 21.12
C ILE A 188 13.46 -33.48 20.57
N ARG A 189 14.46 -32.93 19.88
CA ARG A 189 15.56 -33.69 19.28
C ARG A 189 16.71 -33.86 20.26
N PRO A 190 17.51 -34.95 20.13
CA PRO A 190 18.71 -35.12 20.95
C PRO A 190 19.62 -33.88 20.90
N GLY A 191 20.10 -33.45 22.06
CA GLY A 191 20.93 -32.25 22.22
C GLY A 191 20.17 -30.94 22.41
N GLU A 192 18.84 -30.91 22.25
CA GLU A 192 18.08 -29.69 22.53
C GLU A 192 17.92 -29.44 24.04
N VAL A 193 18.03 -28.17 24.44
CA VAL A 193 17.79 -27.73 25.82
C VAL A 193 16.30 -27.68 26.11
N VAL A 194 15.90 -28.27 27.24
CA VAL A 194 14.54 -28.30 27.76
C VAL A 194 14.54 -27.70 29.16
N GLN A 195 13.70 -26.69 29.36
CA GLN A 195 13.43 -26.16 30.70
C GLN A 195 12.21 -26.89 31.28
N LEU A 196 12.41 -27.59 32.39
CA LEU A 196 11.30 -28.14 33.18
C LEU A 196 10.72 -27.03 34.04
N LEU A 197 9.43 -26.76 33.88
CA LEU A 197 8.72 -25.66 34.52
C LEU A 197 7.95 -26.10 35.75
N SER A 198 7.32 -27.27 35.74
CA SER A 198 6.60 -27.77 36.91
C SER A 198 6.38 -29.28 36.82
N ARG A 199 6.21 -29.95 37.96
CA ARG A 199 5.87 -31.37 38.02
C ARG A 199 4.35 -31.54 38.01
N TRP A 200 3.84 -32.41 37.15
CA TRP A 200 2.41 -32.65 36.98
C TRP A 200 1.94 -33.85 37.82
N PRO A 201 0.66 -33.91 38.26
CA PRO A 201 0.15 -34.99 39.13
C PRO A 201 0.36 -36.41 38.60
N ASN A 202 0.33 -36.61 37.29
CA ASN A 202 0.54 -37.92 36.66
C ASN A 202 2.02 -38.26 36.37
N GLY A 203 2.96 -37.48 36.92
CA GLY A 203 4.40 -37.71 36.80
C GLY A 203 5.05 -37.15 35.53
N LEU A 204 4.27 -36.53 34.63
CA LEU A 204 4.83 -35.71 33.56
C LEU A 204 5.43 -34.41 34.11
N PHE A 205 6.25 -33.74 33.31
CA PHE A 205 6.71 -32.40 33.57
C PHE A 205 6.08 -31.44 32.56
N LEU A 206 5.52 -30.34 33.04
CA LEU A 206 5.32 -29.16 32.19
C LEU A 206 6.70 -28.65 31.83
N ALA A 207 6.97 -28.48 30.54
CA ALA A 207 8.30 -28.12 30.03
C ALA A 207 8.19 -27.21 28.80
N ARG A 208 9.22 -26.39 28.60
CA ARG A 208 9.36 -25.58 27.39
C ARG A 208 10.72 -25.77 26.72
N THR A 209 10.69 -25.62 25.41
CA THR A 209 11.82 -25.41 24.49
C THR A 209 11.74 -23.97 23.97
N PRO A 210 12.71 -23.48 23.19
CA PRO A 210 12.63 -22.13 22.64
C PRO A 210 11.36 -21.90 21.80
N TYR A 211 10.84 -22.91 21.11
CA TYR A 211 9.72 -22.76 20.17
C TYR A 211 8.41 -23.42 20.60
N ALA A 212 8.39 -24.17 21.70
CA ALA A 212 7.20 -24.90 22.13
C ALA A 212 7.12 -25.13 23.64
N LEU A 213 5.91 -25.05 24.18
CA LEU A 213 5.49 -25.40 25.54
C LEU A 213 4.64 -26.67 25.51
N GLY A 214 4.80 -27.58 26.47
CA GLY A 214 3.97 -28.77 26.58
C GLY A 214 4.39 -29.70 27.73
N TRP A 215 3.95 -30.96 27.70
CA TRP A 215 4.25 -31.95 28.73
C TRP A 215 5.21 -33.04 28.22
N VAL A 216 6.17 -33.44 29.04
CA VAL A 216 7.19 -34.43 28.67
C VAL A 216 7.47 -35.41 29.81
N THR A 217 7.89 -36.62 29.47
CA THR A 217 8.39 -37.59 30.47
C THR A 217 9.81 -37.23 30.88
N GLY A 218 10.17 -37.39 32.15
CA GLY A 218 11.54 -37.18 32.64
C GLY A 218 12.57 -38.23 32.16
N LYS A 219 12.14 -39.33 31.56
CA LYS A 219 13.01 -40.38 31.00
C LYS A 219 13.85 -39.82 29.84
N ASP A 220 15.11 -40.26 29.69
CA ASP A 220 16.08 -39.85 28.65
C ASP A 220 16.24 -38.32 28.51
N LEU A 221 16.13 -37.61 29.64
CA LEU A 221 16.61 -36.25 29.82
C LEU A 221 17.84 -36.33 30.74
N SER A 222 18.85 -35.51 30.44
CA SER A 222 20.08 -35.46 31.25
C SER A 222 19.81 -35.06 32.71
N GLY A 223 20.86 -35.10 33.53
CA GLY A 223 20.87 -34.37 34.80
C GLY A 223 20.69 -32.85 34.58
N PRO A 224 20.30 -32.09 35.63
CA PRO A 224 20.19 -30.63 35.53
C PRO A 224 21.52 -29.98 35.10
N LEU A 225 21.43 -29.02 34.17
CA LEU A 225 22.57 -28.23 33.71
C LEU A 225 22.98 -27.19 34.76
N SER A 226 24.29 -26.99 34.94
CA SER A 226 24.80 -25.84 35.70
C SER A 226 24.56 -24.54 34.91
N PRO A 227 24.53 -23.36 35.55
CA PRO A 227 24.41 -22.08 34.85
C PRO A 227 25.45 -21.88 33.73
N GLU A 228 26.72 -22.27 33.96
CA GLU A 228 27.78 -22.16 32.95
C GLU A 228 27.57 -23.15 31.79
N SER A 229 27.00 -24.33 32.07
CA SER A 229 26.68 -25.31 31.04
C SER A 229 25.48 -24.85 30.22
N LEU A 230 24.43 -24.35 30.87
CA LEU A 230 23.27 -23.75 30.20
C LEU A 230 23.69 -22.61 29.27
N GLN A 231 24.53 -21.68 29.76
CA GLN A 231 25.02 -20.59 28.92
C GLN A 231 25.80 -21.09 27.70
N ARG A 232 26.62 -22.15 27.85
CA ARG A 232 27.32 -22.77 26.71
C ARG A 232 26.38 -23.43 25.72
N GLU A 233 25.36 -24.13 26.18
CA GLU A 233 24.37 -24.80 25.31
C GLU A 233 23.44 -23.78 24.60
N LEU A 234 23.11 -22.66 25.25
CA LEU A 234 22.31 -21.59 24.65
C LEU A 234 23.14 -20.64 23.76
N ALA A 235 24.47 -20.64 23.89
CA ALA A 235 25.33 -19.82 23.06
C ALA A 235 25.26 -20.27 21.59
N ARG A 236 24.64 -19.46 20.75
CA ARG A 236 24.57 -19.70 19.31
C ARG A 236 25.94 -19.40 18.68
N SER A 237 26.41 -20.30 17.82
CA SER A 237 27.47 -19.97 16.86
C SER A 237 27.00 -18.87 15.93
N GLU A 238 27.92 -18.03 15.46
CA GLU A 238 27.60 -17.00 14.46
C GLU A 238 26.95 -17.67 13.22
N PRO A 239 25.72 -17.28 12.86
CA PRO A 239 25.02 -17.91 11.75
C PRO A 239 25.67 -17.52 10.41
N PRO A 240 25.64 -18.41 9.40
CA PRO A 240 26.04 -18.06 8.05
C PRO A 240 25.15 -16.93 7.48
N PRO A 241 25.62 -16.20 6.45
CA PRO A 241 24.83 -15.16 5.81
C PRO A 241 23.49 -15.67 5.28
N PHE A 242 22.41 -14.96 5.60
CA PHE A 242 21.07 -15.26 5.10
C PHE A 242 20.93 -14.80 3.64
N THR A 243 21.24 -15.71 2.72
CA THR A 243 21.14 -15.51 1.27
C THR A 243 20.18 -16.53 0.66
N ARG A 244 19.67 -16.24 -0.54
CA ARG A 244 18.76 -17.16 -1.24
C ARG A 244 19.47 -18.47 -1.59
N ARG A 245 20.74 -18.41 -2.02
CA ARG A 245 21.56 -19.61 -2.25
C ARG A 245 21.67 -20.47 -1.00
N ALA A 246 22.08 -19.87 0.11
CA ALA A 246 22.34 -20.62 1.33
C ALA A 246 21.05 -21.26 1.87
N LEU A 247 19.92 -20.52 1.89
CA LEU A 247 18.65 -21.08 2.35
C LEU A 247 18.14 -22.19 1.44
N LEU A 248 18.19 -22.03 0.11
CA LEU A 248 17.78 -23.10 -0.80
C LEU A 248 18.70 -24.33 -0.69
N THR A 249 20.01 -24.14 -0.50
CA THR A 249 20.93 -25.26 -0.26
C THR A 249 20.53 -26.05 0.99
N GLU A 250 20.22 -25.37 2.08
CA GLU A 250 19.77 -26.00 3.33
C GLU A 250 18.44 -26.72 3.12
N ALA A 251 17.46 -26.07 2.47
CA ALA A 251 16.16 -26.67 2.16
C ALA A 251 16.30 -27.95 1.33
N PHE A 252 17.07 -27.91 0.22
CA PHE A 252 17.29 -29.04 -0.67
C PHE A 252 18.05 -30.19 -0.01
N SER A 253 18.85 -29.93 1.02
CA SER A 253 19.50 -30.99 1.80
C SER A 253 18.50 -31.92 2.52
N LEU A 254 17.28 -31.44 2.74
CA LEU A 254 16.18 -32.17 3.37
C LEU A 254 15.19 -32.76 2.36
N LEU A 255 15.41 -32.61 1.05
CA LEU A 255 14.53 -33.17 0.02
C LEU A 255 14.43 -34.70 0.19
N GLY A 256 13.21 -35.22 0.19
CA GLY A 256 12.93 -36.64 0.42
C GLY A 256 12.95 -37.09 1.89
N ALA A 257 13.29 -36.22 2.85
CA ALA A 257 13.21 -36.55 4.27
C ALA A 257 11.77 -36.95 4.66
N PRO A 258 11.57 -37.94 5.55
CA PRO A 258 10.25 -38.46 5.87
C PRO A 258 9.36 -37.41 6.55
N TYR A 259 8.08 -37.39 6.18
CA TYR A 259 7.09 -36.58 6.88
C TYR A 259 6.79 -37.19 8.25
N GLY A 260 6.67 -36.35 9.27
CA GLY A 260 6.26 -36.77 10.61
C GLY A 260 5.42 -35.70 11.29
N TRP A 261 4.12 -35.94 11.45
CA TRP A 261 3.23 -35.03 12.21
C TRP A 261 3.81 -34.75 13.60
N GLY A 262 3.99 -33.49 13.96
CA GLY A 262 4.57 -33.11 15.24
C GLY A 262 6.01 -33.61 15.45
N GLY A 263 6.71 -34.05 14.39
CA GLY A 263 8.03 -34.65 14.44
C GLY A 263 8.07 -36.15 14.75
N LYS A 264 6.95 -36.88 14.54
CA LYS A 264 6.89 -38.35 14.67
C LYS A 264 8.08 -39.02 13.97
N ASP A 265 8.72 -39.96 14.66
CA ASP A 265 9.90 -40.72 14.21
C ASP A 265 11.10 -39.86 13.75
N GLY A 266 11.18 -38.61 14.22
CA GLY A 266 12.22 -37.66 13.81
C GLY A 266 11.96 -37.00 12.46
N GLY A 267 10.84 -37.32 11.80
CA GLY A 267 10.41 -36.70 10.55
C GLY A 267 10.08 -35.22 10.67
N TYR A 268 9.78 -34.60 9.54
CA TYR A 268 9.45 -33.19 9.45
C TYR A 268 7.97 -33.01 9.11
N ASP A 269 7.24 -32.19 9.88
CA ASP A 269 6.00 -31.60 9.37
C ASP A 269 6.29 -30.29 8.64
N CYS A 270 5.26 -29.74 8.00
CA CYS A 270 5.36 -28.55 7.16
C CYS A 270 6.06 -27.38 7.87
N SER A 271 5.69 -27.12 9.12
CA SER A 271 6.27 -26.04 9.92
C SER A 271 7.62 -26.37 10.55
N ARG A 272 7.89 -27.62 10.96
CA ARG A 272 9.20 -28.02 11.49
C ARG A 272 10.27 -27.98 10.40
N PHE A 273 9.92 -28.35 9.17
CA PHE A 273 10.81 -28.20 8.01
C PHE A 273 11.32 -26.75 7.89
N LEU A 274 10.42 -25.77 7.90
CA LEU A 274 10.81 -24.36 7.82
C LEU A 274 11.56 -23.89 9.08
N LEU A 275 11.14 -24.30 10.28
CA LEU A 275 11.80 -23.95 11.53
C LEU A 275 13.28 -24.35 11.51
N GLU A 276 13.59 -25.54 11.01
CA GLU A 276 14.95 -26.08 10.93
C GLU A 276 15.79 -25.34 9.87
N VAL A 277 15.24 -25.16 8.67
CA VAL A 277 15.93 -24.45 7.57
C VAL A 277 16.28 -23.02 7.97
N PHE A 278 15.34 -22.27 8.57
CA PHE A 278 15.56 -20.87 8.96
C PHE A 278 16.41 -20.74 10.23
N GLY A 279 16.28 -21.69 11.16
CA GLY A 279 17.09 -21.73 12.38
C GLY A 279 18.60 -21.78 12.09
N ARG A 280 19.01 -22.37 10.96
CA ARG A 280 20.40 -22.37 10.51
C ARG A 280 20.99 -20.96 10.30
N PHE A 281 20.15 -19.99 9.96
CA PHE A 281 20.52 -18.59 9.73
C PHE A 281 20.21 -17.70 10.94
N GLY A 282 19.88 -18.31 12.09
CA GLY A 282 19.52 -17.60 13.31
C GLY A 282 18.17 -16.89 13.24
N ILE A 283 17.26 -17.28 12.34
CA ILE A 283 15.91 -16.71 12.25
C ILE A 283 14.94 -17.57 13.05
N ASP A 284 14.33 -16.98 14.08
CA ASP A 284 13.56 -17.69 15.10
C ASP A 284 12.08 -17.86 14.72
N LEU A 285 11.82 -18.75 13.76
CA LEU A 285 10.43 -19.07 13.38
C LEU A 285 9.70 -19.84 14.50
N PRO A 286 8.44 -19.49 14.79
CA PRO A 286 7.61 -20.26 15.73
C PRO A 286 7.33 -21.67 15.21
N ARG A 287 6.90 -22.56 16.11
CA ARG A 287 6.67 -23.98 15.80
C ARG A 287 5.51 -24.27 14.86
N HIS A 288 4.45 -23.45 14.88
CA HIS A 288 3.18 -23.75 14.20
C HIS A 288 2.97 -22.86 12.97
N SER A 289 2.45 -23.44 11.88
CA SER A 289 2.26 -22.76 10.58
C SER A 289 1.45 -21.46 10.66
N ALA A 290 0.40 -21.40 11.48
CA ALA A 290 -0.40 -20.20 11.68
C ALA A 290 0.41 -19.04 12.31
N ARG A 291 1.36 -19.35 13.20
CA ARG A 291 2.25 -18.35 13.80
C ARG A 291 3.39 -18.00 12.84
N GLN A 292 3.91 -18.97 12.07
CA GLN A 292 4.93 -18.72 11.05
C GLN A 292 4.43 -17.75 9.98
N ALA A 293 3.15 -17.81 9.63
CA ALA A 293 2.53 -16.86 8.69
C ALA A 293 2.61 -15.39 9.15
N LYS A 294 2.75 -15.15 10.47
CA LYS A 294 2.92 -13.82 11.07
C LYS A 294 4.38 -13.46 11.36
N ALA A 295 5.32 -14.40 11.16
CA ALA A 295 6.73 -14.25 11.55
C ALA A 295 7.62 -13.68 10.43
N GLY A 296 7.02 -13.03 9.42
CA GLY A 296 7.76 -12.39 8.34
C GLY A 296 8.36 -11.03 8.73
N THR A 297 9.19 -10.48 7.86
CA THR A 297 9.44 -9.03 7.85
C THR A 297 8.17 -8.26 7.46
N PHE A 298 7.35 -8.87 6.60
CA PHE A 298 5.99 -8.44 6.33
C PHE A 298 5.14 -9.62 5.83
N SER A 299 3.83 -9.46 5.84
CA SER A 299 2.87 -10.40 5.27
C SER A 299 1.85 -9.70 4.38
N VAL A 300 1.31 -10.41 3.40
CA VAL A 300 0.21 -9.95 2.55
C VAL A 300 -0.93 -10.97 2.67
N ASP A 301 -2.11 -10.50 3.06
CA ASP A 301 -3.32 -11.30 3.04
C ASP A 301 -3.82 -11.40 1.59
N VAL A 302 -4.06 -12.63 1.14
CA VAL A 302 -4.54 -12.95 -0.20
C VAL A 302 -5.76 -13.87 -0.17
N SER A 303 -6.44 -14.00 0.98
CA SER A 303 -7.64 -14.85 1.11
C SER A 303 -8.74 -14.43 0.15
N GLU A 304 -8.90 -13.12 -0.06
CA GLU A 304 -9.95 -12.54 -0.91
C GLU A 304 -9.57 -12.46 -2.40
N VAL A 305 -8.34 -12.85 -2.77
CA VAL A 305 -7.89 -12.82 -4.17
C VAL A 305 -8.42 -14.04 -4.90
N ARG A 306 -9.45 -13.83 -5.72
CA ARG A 306 -10.08 -14.89 -6.50
C ARG A 306 -9.39 -15.13 -7.85
N ASP A 307 -8.82 -14.09 -8.44
CA ASP A 307 -8.04 -14.23 -9.67
C ASP A 307 -6.69 -14.90 -9.37
N LEU A 308 -6.50 -16.11 -9.91
CA LEU A 308 -5.27 -16.87 -9.74
C LEU A 308 -4.08 -16.22 -10.45
N ASN A 309 -4.31 -15.42 -11.50
CA ASN A 309 -3.25 -14.66 -12.15
C ASN A 309 -2.72 -13.55 -11.23
N GLU A 310 -3.60 -12.77 -10.61
CA GLU A 310 -3.19 -11.78 -9.60
C GLU A 310 -2.46 -12.44 -8.42
N LYS A 311 -2.93 -13.61 -7.93
CA LYS A 311 -2.19 -14.37 -6.92
C LYS A 311 -0.76 -14.70 -7.38
N ARG A 312 -0.57 -15.15 -8.62
CA ARG A 312 0.76 -15.43 -9.19
C ARG A 312 1.62 -14.17 -9.27
N LEU A 313 1.06 -13.04 -9.71
CA LEU A 313 1.78 -11.76 -9.76
C LEU A 313 2.21 -11.29 -8.36
N LEU A 314 1.37 -11.49 -7.34
CA LEU A 314 1.70 -11.20 -5.95
C LEU A 314 2.83 -12.10 -5.43
N LEU A 315 2.84 -13.39 -5.78
CA LEU A 315 3.93 -14.32 -5.45
C LEU A 315 5.26 -13.87 -6.04
N GLU A 316 5.28 -13.53 -7.34
CA GLU A 316 6.47 -13.05 -8.03
C GLU A 316 6.97 -11.71 -7.46
N ALA A 317 6.05 -10.80 -7.16
CA ALA A 317 6.39 -9.54 -6.50
C ALA A 317 6.98 -9.77 -5.10
N ALA A 318 6.46 -10.74 -4.34
CA ALA A 318 6.95 -11.12 -3.02
C ALA A 318 8.34 -11.79 -3.08
N ALA A 319 8.58 -12.66 -4.07
CA ALA A 319 9.86 -13.34 -4.27
C ALA A 319 11.01 -12.38 -4.58
N ARG A 320 10.71 -11.25 -5.25
CA ARG A 320 11.66 -10.13 -5.46
C ARG A 320 12.04 -9.39 -4.17
N ARG A 321 11.30 -9.60 -3.07
CA ARG A 321 11.54 -8.94 -1.77
C ARG A 321 12.20 -9.84 -0.74
N GLY A 322 12.20 -11.16 -0.92
CA GLY A 322 12.84 -12.07 0.03
C GLY A 322 12.50 -13.53 -0.22
N ILE A 323 12.60 -14.33 0.84
CA ILE A 323 12.06 -15.70 0.86
C ILE A 323 10.57 -15.63 1.19
N VAL A 324 9.75 -16.35 0.43
CA VAL A 324 8.29 -16.34 0.58
C VAL A 324 7.81 -17.67 1.16
N LEU A 325 7.04 -17.58 2.25
CA LEU A 325 6.31 -18.70 2.82
C LEU A 325 4.84 -18.58 2.41
N LEU A 326 4.27 -19.70 1.97
CA LEU A 326 2.89 -19.78 1.49
C LEU A 326 2.06 -20.52 2.52
N ARG A 327 1.00 -19.88 3.04
CA ARG A 327 0.17 -20.51 4.06
C ARG A 327 -1.30 -20.55 3.67
N PHE A 328 -1.90 -21.70 3.92
CA PHE A 328 -3.34 -21.87 4.08
C PHE A 328 -3.63 -22.62 5.39
N PRO A 329 -4.86 -22.59 5.93
CA PRO A 329 -5.17 -23.29 7.18
C PRO A 329 -4.74 -24.76 7.16
N GLY A 330 -3.83 -25.13 8.05
CA GLY A 330 -3.30 -26.50 8.19
C GLY A 330 -1.99 -26.78 7.43
N HIS A 331 -1.47 -25.86 6.59
CA HIS A 331 -0.25 -26.12 5.83
C HIS A 331 0.59 -24.87 5.57
N ILE A 332 1.91 -25.05 5.44
CA ILE A 332 2.84 -23.98 5.07
C ILE A 332 3.94 -24.52 4.17
N MET A 333 4.37 -23.71 3.21
CA MET A 333 5.31 -24.12 2.15
C MET A 333 6.38 -23.07 1.92
N LEU A 334 7.56 -23.49 1.45
CA LEU A 334 8.61 -22.61 0.93
C LEU A 334 8.39 -22.40 -0.57
N TYR A 335 8.13 -21.17 -1.00
CA TYR A 335 8.01 -20.88 -2.44
C TYR A 335 9.38 -20.91 -3.13
N LEU A 336 9.46 -21.56 -4.29
CA LEU A 336 10.70 -21.67 -5.08
C LEU A 336 10.77 -20.66 -6.23
N GLY A 337 9.63 -20.13 -6.67
CA GLY A 337 9.51 -19.32 -7.88
C GLY A 337 8.66 -20.03 -8.95
N THR A 338 8.90 -19.69 -10.21
CA THR A 338 8.22 -20.28 -11.37
C THR A 338 9.17 -21.04 -12.29
N THR A 339 8.67 -22.11 -12.91
CA THR A 339 9.35 -22.82 -14.01
C THR A 339 9.48 -21.91 -15.25
N GLU A 340 10.17 -22.37 -16.29
CA GLU A 340 10.30 -21.64 -17.56
C GLU A 340 8.93 -21.32 -18.21
N GLU A 341 7.95 -22.21 -18.01
CA GLU A 341 6.57 -22.09 -18.47
C GLU A 341 5.70 -21.21 -17.55
N GLY A 342 6.26 -20.66 -16.47
CA GLY A 342 5.53 -19.81 -15.53
C GLY A 342 4.71 -20.58 -14.49
N ILE A 343 4.97 -21.88 -14.28
CA ILE A 343 4.25 -22.69 -13.30
C ILE A 343 4.82 -22.44 -11.90
N PRO A 344 4.01 -21.99 -10.91
CA PRO A 344 4.51 -21.70 -9.57
C PRO A 344 4.77 -23.01 -8.79
N MET A 345 5.95 -23.10 -8.18
CA MET A 345 6.41 -24.30 -7.47
C MET A 345 6.75 -23.99 -6.00
N ALA A 346 6.56 -24.99 -5.13
CA ALA A 346 6.92 -24.89 -3.73
C ALA A 346 7.58 -26.17 -3.21
N MET A 347 8.44 -26.03 -2.20
CA MET A 347 9.04 -27.11 -1.43
C MET A 347 8.42 -27.16 -0.04
N HIS A 348 7.99 -28.34 0.39
CA HIS A 348 7.31 -28.51 1.67
C HIS A 348 7.27 -29.96 2.14
N ALA A 349 7.10 -30.16 3.45
CA ALA A 349 6.87 -31.46 4.05
C ALA A 349 5.36 -31.67 4.23
N PHE A 350 4.78 -32.69 3.60
CA PHE A 350 3.35 -32.96 3.70
C PHE A 350 3.02 -34.45 3.56
N SER A 351 1.88 -34.85 4.13
CA SER A 351 1.43 -36.23 4.10
C SER A 351 0.65 -36.54 2.83
N GLU A 352 -0.33 -35.71 2.43
CA GLU A 352 -1.29 -36.09 1.40
C GLU A 352 -1.89 -34.91 0.60
N TYR A 353 -2.47 -35.25 -0.56
CA TYR A 353 -3.36 -34.39 -1.35
C TYR A 353 -4.48 -35.23 -2.00
N LEU A 354 -5.56 -34.59 -2.46
CA LEU A 354 -6.68 -35.27 -3.12
C LEU A 354 -6.62 -35.12 -4.63
N THR A 355 -7.12 -36.11 -5.35
CA THR A 355 -7.41 -35.99 -6.80
C THR A 355 -8.80 -36.53 -7.08
N PRO A 356 -9.62 -35.85 -7.91
CA PRO A 356 -10.92 -36.36 -8.31
C PRO A 356 -10.75 -37.62 -9.16
N CYS A 357 -11.73 -38.52 -9.09
CA CYS A 357 -11.81 -39.67 -9.96
C CYS A 357 -12.71 -39.37 -11.15
N GLU A 358 -12.16 -39.48 -12.37
CA GLU A 358 -12.86 -39.12 -13.61
C GLU A 358 -14.25 -39.77 -13.72
N GLY A 359 -15.26 -38.94 -14.00
CA GLY A 359 -16.64 -39.40 -14.19
C GLY A 359 -17.36 -39.84 -12.91
N THR A 360 -16.80 -39.60 -11.72
CA THR A 360 -17.41 -39.94 -10.43
C THR A 360 -17.30 -38.80 -9.41
N GLU A 361 -18.08 -38.87 -8.33
CA GLU A 361 -17.97 -37.98 -7.16
C GLU A 361 -16.91 -38.48 -6.14
N LEU A 362 -16.18 -39.55 -6.47
CA LEU A 362 -15.18 -40.14 -5.58
C LEU A 362 -13.83 -39.44 -5.74
N GLU A 363 -13.01 -39.54 -4.70
CA GLU A 363 -11.66 -38.98 -4.67
C GLU A 363 -10.65 -40.01 -4.19
N THR A 364 -9.41 -39.86 -4.66
CA THR A 364 -8.25 -40.62 -4.20
C THR A 364 -7.40 -39.77 -3.27
N VAL A 365 -7.05 -40.33 -2.09
CA VAL A 365 -6.05 -39.77 -1.19
C VAL A 365 -4.65 -40.17 -1.68
N ASN A 366 -3.85 -39.20 -2.09
CA ASN A 366 -2.49 -39.41 -2.57
C ASN A 366 -1.49 -39.18 -1.45
N ARG A 367 -0.93 -40.27 -0.90
CA ARG A 367 0.07 -40.26 0.18
C ARG A 367 1.47 -39.99 -0.36
N VAL A 368 2.05 -38.89 0.08
CA VAL A 368 3.38 -38.37 -0.28
C VAL A 368 4.39 -38.63 0.84
N ASP A 369 4.02 -38.31 2.08
CA ASP A 369 4.74 -38.60 3.33
C ASP A 369 6.24 -38.25 3.34
N ARG A 370 6.61 -37.12 2.72
CA ARG A 370 8.01 -36.65 2.65
C ARG A 370 8.08 -35.14 2.46
N VAL A 371 9.29 -34.60 2.58
CA VAL A 371 9.66 -33.31 1.99
C VAL A 371 9.74 -33.49 0.47
N ALA A 372 8.91 -32.75 -0.26
CA ALA A 372 8.84 -32.82 -1.72
C ALA A 372 8.67 -31.44 -2.34
N ILE A 373 8.90 -31.39 -3.65
CA ILE A 373 8.58 -30.23 -4.50
C ILE A 373 7.26 -30.54 -5.21
N SER A 374 6.36 -29.57 -5.27
CA SER A 374 5.11 -29.66 -6.03
C SER A 374 4.85 -28.37 -6.79
N ASP A 375 4.06 -28.47 -7.85
CA ASP A 375 3.33 -27.31 -8.35
C ASP A 375 2.24 -26.88 -7.34
N LEU A 376 1.66 -25.71 -7.57
CA LEU A 376 0.53 -25.22 -6.77
C LEU A 376 -0.85 -25.58 -7.36
N SER A 377 -0.94 -26.26 -8.50
CA SER A 377 -2.19 -26.86 -9.01
C SER A 377 -2.56 -28.17 -8.31
N LEU A 378 -1.68 -28.72 -7.47
CA LEU A 378 -1.92 -29.95 -6.73
C LEU A 378 -3.24 -29.90 -5.95
N GLY A 379 -4.17 -30.79 -6.28
CA GLY A 379 -5.54 -30.80 -5.73
C GLY A 379 -6.62 -30.23 -6.65
N GLU A 380 -6.26 -29.76 -7.84
CA GLU A 380 -7.20 -29.24 -8.83
C GLU A 380 -8.36 -30.22 -9.11
N GLY A 381 -9.58 -29.67 -9.14
CA GLY A 381 -10.81 -30.43 -9.34
C GLY A 381 -11.29 -31.26 -8.14
N SER A 382 -10.51 -31.34 -7.05
CA SER A 382 -10.91 -32.03 -5.82
C SER A 382 -11.78 -31.13 -4.91
N SER A 383 -12.46 -31.75 -3.95
CA SER A 383 -13.23 -31.14 -2.86
C SER A 383 -12.39 -30.20 -1.99
N ARG A 384 -11.07 -30.41 -1.92
CA ARG A 384 -10.14 -29.54 -1.21
C ARG A 384 -9.57 -28.42 -2.07
N THR A 385 -9.84 -28.42 -3.38
CA THR A 385 -9.29 -27.54 -4.42
C THR A 385 -7.74 -27.53 -4.48
N ASP A 386 -7.19 -26.85 -5.49
CA ASP A 386 -5.75 -26.72 -5.68
C ASP A 386 -5.09 -25.84 -4.60
N PHE A 387 -3.78 -26.02 -4.41
CA PHE A 387 -3.04 -25.27 -3.39
C PHE A 387 -3.04 -23.76 -3.64
N LEU A 388 -2.90 -23.30 -4.88
CA LEU A 388 -2.86 -21.87 -5.21
C LEU A 388 -4.14 -21.16 -4.77
N SER A 389 -5.29 -21.76 -5.07
CA SER A 389 -6.61 -21.27 -4.67
C SER A 389 -6.74 -21.14 -3.15
N ARG A 390 -6.16 -22.07 -2.40
CA ARG A 390 -6.28 -22.12 -0.93
C ARG A 390 -5.35 -21.16 -0.19
N ILE A 391 -4.26 -20.69 -0.81
CA ILE A 391 -3.31 -19.79 -0.16
C ILE A 391 -4.05 -18.55 0.34
N THR A 392 -3.86 -18.29 1.64
CA THR A 392 -4.44 -17.16 2.35
C THR A 392 -3.40 -16.11 2.70
N HIS A 393 -2.14 -16.48 2.90
CA HIS A 393 -1.11 -15.56 3.37
C HIS A 393 0.19 -15.78 2.61
N LEU A 394 0.80 -14.68 2.19
CA LEU A 394 2.17 -14.62 1.70
C LEU A 394 3.02 -13.98 2.79
N THR A 395 3.96 -14.72 3.35
CA THR A 395 4.86 -14.21 4.40
C THR A 395 6.25 -14.06 3.84
N VAL A 396 6.80 -12.85 3.88
CA VAL A 396 8.11 -12.56 3.29
C VAL A 396 9.11 -12.28 4.38
N ILE A 397 10.27 -12.94 4.30
CA ILE A 397 11.43 -12.69 5.15
C ILE A 397 12.54 -12.14 4.26
N GLY A 398 12.78 -10.84 4.38
CA GLY A 398 13.74 -10.11 3.55
C GLY A 398 13.55 -8.60 3.64
N ARG A 399 13.59 -7.92 2.49
CA ARG A 399 13.47 -6.46 2.40
C ARG A 399 12.02 -6.00 2.55
N THR A 400 11.80 -4.69 2.58
CA THR A 400 10.45 -4.11 2.58
C THR A 400 9.63 -4.42 1.32
N PRO A 401 8.28 -4.44 1.43
CA PRO A 401 7.33 -4.85 0.37
C PRO A 401 7.48 -4.06 -0.94
N GLY A 402 7.92 -2.80 -0.86
CA GLY A 402 8.05 -1.88 -1.99
C GLY A 402 6.76 -1.66 -2.80
N PRO A 403 6.83 -0.94 -3.92
CA PRO A 403 5.65 -0.35 -4.56
C PRO A 403 4.52 -1.30 -4.97
N ALA A 404 4.85 -2.53 -5.37
CA ALA A 404 3.84 -3.52 -5.70
C ALA A 404 3.08 -3.92 -4.43
N LEU A 405 3.77 -4.32 -3.36
CA LEU A 405 3.12 -4.94 -2.21
C LEU A 405 2.72 -3.95 -1.10
N ALA A 406 3.20 -2.70 -1.15
CA ALA A 406 3.10 -1.74 -0.05
C ALA A 406 1.67 -1.42 0.41
N ALA A 407 0.68 -1.49 -0.49
CA ALA A 407 -0.70 -1.17 -0.16
C ALA A 407 -1.35 -2.16 0.82
N ASN A 408 -1.03 -3.46 0.72
CA ASN A 408 -1.66 -4.53 1.51
C ASN A 408 -0.66 -5.27 2.42
N ALA A 409 0.61 -4.86 2.40
CA ALA A 409 1.62 -5.46 3.25
C ALA A 409 1.49 -4.97 4.69
N VAL A 410 1.32 -5.91 5.60
CA VAL A 410 1.42 -5.69 7.04
C VAL A 410 2.86 -5.92 7.46
N LEU A 411 3.58 -4.85 7.81
CA LEU A 411 4.92 -4.95 8.38
C LEU A 411 4.82 -5.52 9.80
N ARG A 412 5.82 -6.30 10.21
CA ARG A 412 5.98 -6.61 11.63
C ARG A 412 6.23 -5.31 12.43
N PRO A 413 5.97 -5.30 13.75
CA PRO A 413 6.38 -4.20 14.62
C PRO A 413 7.90 -3.93 14.54
N SER A 414 8.29 -2.69 14.81
CA SER A 414 9.70 -2.34 15.01
C SER A 414 10.24 -2.97 16.29
N ALA A 415 11.49 -3.44 16.27
CA ALA A 415 12.15 -3.85 17.51
C ALA A 415 12.15 -2.67 18.51
N PRO A 416 11.83 -2.90 19.80
CA PRO A 416 11.76 -1.85 20.80
C PRO A 416 13.04 -1.03 20.83
N MET A 417 12.87 0.29 20.89
CA MET A 417 13.99 1.21 20.97
C MET A 417 14.24 1.59 22.42
N ALA A 418 15.52 1.70 22.79
CA ALA A 418 15.92 2.39 24.00
C ALA A 418 16.12 3.87 23.71
N ARG A 419 15.88 4.71 24.73
CA ARG A 419 16.18 6.14 24.63
C ARG A 419 17.69 6.32 24.40
N PRO A 420 18.13 7.01 23.33
CA PRO A 420 19.55 7.21 23.08
C PRO A 420 20.18 8.04 24.21
N GLU A 421 21.21 7.50 24.86
CA GLU A 421 22.00 8.19 25.90
C GLU A 421 23.00 9.19 25.29
N GLY A 422 23.56 8.87 24.12
CA GLY A 422 24.60 9.64 23.45
C GLY A 422 24.14 10.93 22.76
N ALA A 423 24.97 11.42 21.82
CA ALA A 423 24.66 12.58 21.01
C ALA A 423 23.50 12.28 20.05
N CYS A 424 22.43 13.06 20.14
CA CYS A 424 21.25 12.95 19.31
C CYS A 424 21.46 13.75 18.03
N ARG A 425 21.48 13.09 16.87
CA ARG A 425 21.77 13.71 15.57
C ARG A 425 20.73 13.31 14.53
N ASP A 426 20.40 14.27 13.68
CA ASP A 426 19.68 14.05 12.44
C ASP A 426 20.58 14.39 11.23
N SER A 427 20.04 14.25 10.03
CA SER A 427 20.76 14.47 8.78
C SER A 427 19.86 15.11 7.72
N GLN A 428 20.44 15.52 6.59
CA GLN A 428 19.64 16.02 5.48
C GLN A 428 18.74 14.95 4.83
N SER A 429 19.11 13.68 4.93
CA SER A 429 18.34 12.56 4.37
C SER A 429 17.29 12.01 5.35
N ASN A 430 17.58 12.04 6.66
CA ASN A 430 16.68 11.61 7.74
C ASN A 430 16.59 12.73 8.78
N ALA A 431 15.44 13.40 8.86
CA ALA A 431 15.27 14.58 9.71
C ALA A 431 13.98 14.50 10.53
N ILE A 432 14.03 15.04 11.76
CA ILE A 432 12.89 15.12 12.68
C ILE A 432 12.58 16.58 12.98
N PHE A 433 11.29 16.92 12.95
CA PHE A 433 10.78 18.26 13.17
C PHE A 433 9.71 18.24 14.25
N ALA A 434 9.64 19.30 15.07
CA ALA A 434 8.55 19.53 16.00
C ALA A 434 7.68 20.71 15.55
N SER A 435 6.37 20.57 15.73
CA SER A 435 5.34 21.58 15.47
C SER A 435 4.49 21.73 16.74
N PRO A 436 4.27 22.96 17.24
CA PRO A 436 4.66 24.25 16.65
C PRO A 436 6.18 24.52 16.74
N ARG A 437 6.66 25.61 16.11
CA ARG A 437 8.08 26.01 16.12
C ARG A 437 8.68 26.08 17.53
N ARG A 438 7.85 26.46 18.51
CA ARG A 438 8.19 26.47 19.94
C ARG A 438 7.14 25.66 20.70
N PRO A 439 7.35 24.34 20.85
CA PRO A 439 6.40 23.46 21.52
C PRO A 439 6.05 23.92 22.93
N HIS A 440 4.79 23.77 23.32
CA HIS A 440 4.32 24.11 24.66
C HIS A 440 3.05 23.34 25.03
N ALA A 441 2.77 23.21 26.33
CA ALA A 441 1.76 22.29 26.88
C ALA A 441 0.29 22.70 26.65
N THR A 442 0.02 23.90 26.14
CA THR A 442 -1.36 24.39 25.91
C THR A 442 -1.88 24.12 24.50
N GLN A 443 -1.14 23.38 23.67
CA GLN A 443 -1.61 22.91 22.37
C GLN A 443 -0.97 21.56 22.00
N PRO A 444 -1.55 20.82 21.04
CA PRO A 444 -0.98 19.56 20.58
C PRO A 444 0.46 19.71 20.04
N LEU A 445 1.30 18.74 20.38
CA LEU A 445 2.64 18.57 19.83
C LEU A 445 2.57 17.59 18.67
N ARG A 446 3.06 18.00 17.49
CA ARG A 446 3.29 17.10 16.37
C ARG A 446 4.78 16.93 16.14
N VAL A 447 5.23 15.69 16.03
CA VAL A 447 6.60 15.35 15.68
C VAL A 447 6.57 14.64 14.33
N ILE A 448 7.29 15.19 13.36
CA ILE A 448 7.32 14.70 11.97
C ILE A 448 8.72 14.19 11.67
N ALA A 449 8.85 12.95 11.23
CA ALA A 449 10.07 12.38 10.69
C ALA A 449 9.95 12.20 9.18
N THR A 450 11.03 12.55 8.46
CA THR A 450 11.10 12.40 7.00
C THR A 450 12.37 11.65 6.62
N SER A 451 12.26 10.73 5.67
CA SER A 451 13.36 9.91 5.15
C SER A 451 13.38 9.94 3.62
N GLU A 452 14.54 10.23 3.04
CA GLU A 452 14.72 10.28 1.58
C GLU A 452 14.68 8.89 0.94
N ARG A 453 15.09 7.87 1.69
CA ARG A 453 15.04 6.45 1.31
C ARG A 453 14.02 5.72 2.17
N ASP A 454 13.56 4.56 1.73
CA ASP A 454 12.68 3.71 2.53
C ASP A 454 13.38 3.40 3.88
N PRO A 455 12.82 3.84 5.01
CA PRO A 455 13.43 3.64 6.34
C PRO A 455 13.26 2.20 6.84
N GLY A 456 12.60 1.32 6.08
CA GLY A 456 12.37 -0.04 6.51
C GLY A 456 11.25 -0.13 7.54
N ILE A 457 11.44 -1.03 8.49
CA ILE A 457 10.54 -1.28 9.62
C ILE A 457 10.78 -0.28 10.77
N ALA A 458 11.69 0.69 10.60
CA ALA A 458 11.92 1.72 11.59
C ALA A 458 10.62 2.44 12.00
N ALA A 459 10.52 2.87 13.25
CA ALA A 459 9.41 3.62 13.83
C ALA A 459 9.89 4.98 14.39
N LEU A 460 8.97 5.95 14.51
CA LEU A 460 9.14 7.22 15.20
C LEU A 460 8.64 7.09 16.64
N VAL A 461 9.59 7.00 17.56
CA VAL A 461 9.34 6.84 19.00
C VAL A 461 9.61 8.16 19.72
N LEU A 462 8.74 8.52 20.66
CA LEU A 462 8.89 9.70 21.52
C LEU A 462 9.14 9.29 22.97
N TYR A 463 10.10 9.93 23.62
CA TYR A 463 10.33 9.84 25.07
C TYR A 463 10.00 11.16 25.74
N GLY A 464 9.13 11.09 26.74
CA GLY A 464 8.70 12.23 27.54
C GLY A 464 9.77 12.73 28.52
N PRO A 465 9.47 13.80 29.29
CA PRO A 465 10.40 14.37 30.27
C PRO A 465 10.79 13.43 31.41
N ASN A 466 9.92 12.47 31.75
CA ASN A 466 10.18 11.41 32.72
C ASN A 466 11.11 10.31 32.18
N GLY A 467 11.42 10.33 30.87
CA GLY A 467 12.24 9.32 30.21
C GLY A 467 11.46 8.10 29.71
N GLU A 468 10.16 8.02 29.97
CA GLU A 468 9.30 6.96 29.48
C GLU A 468 8.91 7.19 28.02
N GLN A 469 8.72 6.10 27.30
CA GLN A 469 8.17 6.13 25.95
C GLN A 469 6.71 6.56 26.00
N VAL A 470 6.33 7.45 25.08
CA VAL A 470 4.94 7.89 24.93
C VAL A 470 4.22 6.93 24.00
N ASP A 471 3.14 6.36 24.51
CA ASP A 471 2.19 5.59 23.70
C ASP A 471 1.33 6.56 22.89
N ALA A 472 1.60 6.66 21.60
CA ALA A 472 0.89 7.50 20.67
C ALA A 472 0.86 6.85 19.30
N GLU A 473 -0.28 6.97 18.62
CA GLU A 473 -0.47 6.43 17.28
C GLU A 473 0.49 7.11 16.29
N GLU A 474 1.28 6.30 15.60
CA GLU A 474 2.09 6.74 14.49
C GLU A 474 1.28 6.72 13.19
N ARG A 475 1.35 7.82 12.44
CA ARG A 475 0.76 7.92 11.11
C ARG A 475 1.85 7.88 10.05
N ILE A 476 1.75 6.94 9.11
CA ILE A 476 2.71 6.74 8.02
C ILE A 476 2.15 7.30 6.72
N LEU A 477 2.97 8.07 6.01
CA LEU A 477 2.69 8.61 4.68
C LEU A 477 3.29 7.71 3.59
N ASP A 478 2.73 7.76 2.39
CA ASP A 478 2.98 6.77 1.33
C ASP A 478 4.37 6.98 0.68
N GLY A 479 4.82 8.23 0.60
CA GLY A 479 6.13 8.60 0.07
C GLY A 479 6.33 8.31 -1.44
N PRO A 480 7.55 8.50 -1.96
CA PRO A 480 8.68 9.19 -1.34
C PRO A 480 8.48 10.73 -1.28
N PRO A 481 9.09 11.43 -0.30
CA PRO A 481 9.90 10.91 0.79
C PRO A 481 9.04 10.13 1.79
N PHE A 482 9.62 9.10 2.38
CA PHE A 482 8.94 8.25 3.35
C PHE A 482 8.84 9.01 4.66
N SER A 483 7.64 9.39 5.02
CA SER A 483 7.40 10.34 6.11
C SER A 483 6.41 9.75 7.09
N ARG A 484 6.54 10.12 8.34
CA ARG A 484 5.66 9.67 9.41
C ARG A 484 5.57 10.71 10.50
N PHE A 485 4.48 10.73 11.22
CA PHE A 485 4.30 11.69 12.30
C PHE A 485 3.47 11.13 13.45
N VAL A 486 3.73 11.69 14.61
CA VAL A 486 3.02 11.40 15.86
C VAL A 486 2.43 12.71 16.38
N GLU A 487 1.21 12.65 16.90
CA GLU A 487 0.55 13.76 17.58
C GLU A 487 0.31 13.42 19.05
N VAL A 488 0.77 14.29 19.94
CA VAL A 488 0.50 14.22 21.38
C VAL A 488 -0.44 15.37 21.72
N ALA A 489 -1.70 15.05 22.02
CA ALA A 489 -2.75 16.04 22.25
C ALA A 489 -2.44 16.98 23.43
N GLN A 490 -1.84 16.45 24.51
CA GLN A 490 -1.50 17.20 25.73
C GLN A 490 -0.05 16.91 26.16
N PRO A 491 0.94 17.59 25.57
CA PRO A 491 2.34 17.30 25.85
C PRO A 491 2.77 17.86 27.22
N MET A 492 3.44 17.04 28.03
CA MET A 492 4.04 17.47 29.29
C MET A 492 5.16 18.50 29.08
N PRO A 493 5.24 19.57 29.90
CA PRO A 493 6.38 20.47 29.89
C PRO A 493 7.68 19.74 30.24
N GLY A 494 8.77 20.03 29.53
CA GLY A 494 10.08 19.46 29.81
C GLY A 494 10.88 19.09 28.56
N LYS A 495 11.93 18.29 28.74
CA LYS A 495 12.82 17.83 27.67
C LYS A 495 12.27 16.56 27.02
N TRP A 496 12.10 16.59 25.72
CA TRP A 496 11.62 15.46 24.92
C TRP A 496 12.74 14.91 24.04
N THR A 497 12.70 13.62 23.74
CA THR A 497 13.58 12.96 22.77
C THR A 497 12.73 12.24 21.74
N ALA A 498 12.86 12.60 20.46
CA ALA A 498 12.24 11.90 19.35
C ALA A 498 13.30 11.10 18.59
N VAL A 499 12.98 9.86 18.22
CA VAL A 499 13.91 8.94 17.57
C VAL A 499 13.19 8.25 16.41
N LEU A 500 13.78 8.31 15.22
CA LEU A 500 13.41 7.46 14.09
C LEU A 500 14.43 6.33 14.02
N GLY A 501 14.00 5.08 14.16
CA GLY A 501 14.90 3.93 14.12
C GLY A 501 14.24 2.60 14.41
N GLU A 502 15.05 1.56 14.60
CA GLU A 502 14.60 0.21 14.92
C GLU A 502 15.62 -0.45 15.85
N GLY A 503 15.20 -0.93 17.02
CA GLY A 503 16.12 -1.54 17.99
C GLY A 503 17.31 -0.65 18.34
N ASP A 504 18.51 -1.14 18.06
CA ASP A 504 19.79 -0.43 18.24
C ASP A 504 20.12 0.58 17.12
N ARG A 505 19.43 0.49 15.97
CA ARG A 505 19.69 1.32 14.80
C ARG A 505 18.90 2.62 14.87
N THR A 506 19.60 3.72 15.13
CA THR A 506 19.04 5.08 15.05
C THR A 506 19.28 5.69 13.67
N LEU A 507 18.22 6.04 12.94
CA LEU A 507 18.29 6.75 11.65
C LEU A 507 18.33 8.27 11.82
N ALA A 508 17.57 8.79 12.78
CA ALA A 508 17.57 10.19 13.18
C ALA A 508 17.14 10.32 14.64
N CYS A 509 17.67 11.33 15.32
CA CYS A 509 17.28 11.67 16.68
C CYS A 509 17.20 13.19 16.82
N HIS A 510 16.15 13.69 17.49
CA HIS A 510 16.01 15.11 17.82
C HIS A 510 15.56 15.32 19.27
N ARG A 511 16.25 16.22 20.00
CA ARG A 511 15.88 16.64 21.36
C ARG A 511 15.35 18.07 21.34
N PHE A 512 14.21 18.29 21.98
CA PHE A 512 13.57 19.60 22.05
C PHE A 512 12.90 19.82 23.41
N VAL A 513 12.43 21.05 23.67
CA VAL A 513 11.79 21.42 24.92
C VAL A 513 10.36 21.84 24.67
N VAL A 514 9.44 21.30 25.46
CA VAL A 514 8.05 21.74 25.55
C VAL A 514 7.93 22.70 26.73
N ALA A 515 7.56 23.96 26.47
CA ALA A 515 7.36 24.96 27.51
C ALA A 515 5.99 24.79 28.21
N SER A 516 5.84 25.30 29.43
CA SER A 516 4.55 25.23 30.15
C SER A 516 3.46 26.11 29.55
N ARG A 517 3.83 27.17 28.82
CA ARG A 517 2.91 28.14 28.20
C ARG A 517 3.45 28.61 26.86
N ALA A 518 2.57 29.11 26.01
CA ALA A 518 2.94 29.71 24.73
C ALA A 518 3.95 30.86 24.93
N PRO A 519 5.13 30.80 24.30
CA PRO A 519 6.08 31.91 24.34
C PRO A 519 5.55 33.11 23.55
N ARG A 520 5.74 34.33 24.06
CA ARG A 520 5.39 35.55 23.32
C ARG A 520 6.26 35.66 22.06
N GLY A 521 5.61 35.88 20.92
CA GLY A 521 6.27 36.17 19.65
C GLY A 521 6.86 37.59 19.64
N PRO A 522 7.92 37.84 18.85
CA PRO A 522 8.42 39.19 18.63
C PRO A 522 7.36 40.05 17.93
N ARG A 523 7.33 41.36 18.23
CA ARG A 523 6.48 42.32 17.50
C ARG A 523 7.11 42.64 16.15
N ARG A 524 6.30 42.65 15.09
CA ARG A 524 6.71 43.06 13.75
C ARG A 524 7.00 44.56 13.70
N GLN A 525 8.00 44.97 12.92
CA GLN A 525 8.21 46.37 12.56
C GLN A 525 7.24 46.78 11.42
N PRO A 526 6.76 48.04 11.37
CA PRO A 526 5.76 48.48 10.38
C PRO A 526 6.21 48.32 8.91
N ALA A 527 7.49 48.56 8.62
CA ALA A 527 8.11 48.37 7.31
C ALA A 527 9.22 47.32 7.43
N GLY A 528 9.12 46.24 6.67
CA GLY A 528 10.10 45.16 6.68
C GLY A 528 9.76 44.05 5.69
N PRO A 529 10.58 43.00 5.56
CA PRO A 529 10.36 41.92 4.59
C PRO A 529 9.04 41.20 4.87
N ALA A 530 8.41 40.62 3.85
CA ALA A 530 7.19 39.80 4.04
C ALA A 530 7.41 38.77 5.17
N TRP A 531 8.57 38.11 5.17
CA TRP A 531 9.10 37.44 6.35
C TRP A 531 10.63 37.34 6.31
N ALA A 532 11.24 37.22 7.49
CA ALA A 532 12.67 37.00 7.63
C ALA A 532 13.06 35.56 7.25
N THR A 533 14.12 35.44 6.47
CA THR A 533 14.75 34.15 6.15
C THR A 533 15.59 33.68 7.35
N THR A 534 15.19 32.58 7.97
CA THR A 534 15.87 31.99 9.15
C THR A 534 16.37 30.57 8.92
N ARG A 535 16.02 29.98 7.77
CA ARG A 535 16.42 28.64 7.32
C ARG A 535 16.70 28.69 5.82
N GLN A 536 17.31 27.64 5.29
CA GLN A 536 17.59 27.46 3.86
C GLN A 536 16.82 26.27 3.31
N TRP A 537 16.52 26.30 2.01
CA TRP A 537 16.09 25.09 1.31
C TRP A 537 17.23 24.07 1.32
N SER A 538 17.01 22.95 1.99
CA SER A 538 17.87 21.78 2.03
C SER A 538 17.07 20.53 1.66
N ARG A 539 17.72 19.37 1.56
CA ARG A 539 16.98 18.11 1.32
C ARG A 539 15.95 17.82 2.40
N SER A 540 16.25 18.11 3.67
CA SER A 540 15.33 17.84 4.77
C SER A 540 14.10 18.76 4.75
N THR A 541 14.26 20.03 4.38
CA THR A 541 13.10 20.95 4.25
C THR A 541 12.29 20.69 2.99
N GLU A 542 12.93 20.22 1.91
CA GLU A 542 12.21 19.72 0.73
C GLU A 542 11.41 18.46 1.06
N ASN A 543 11.97 17.55 1.86
CA ASN A 543 11.25 16.36 2.30
C ASN A 543 10.05 16.72 3.18
N LEU A 544 10.23 17.66 4.11
CA LEU A 544 9.15 18.18 4.95
C LEU A 544 8.06 18.88 4.12
N TYR A 545 8.42 19.59 3.04
CA TYR A 545 7.45 20.18 2.13
C TYR A 545 6.60 19.12 1.44
N SER A 546 7.22 18.03 0.96
CA SER A 546 6.47 16.91 0.39
C SER A 546 5.54 16.25 1.41
N ALA A 547 6.02 15.98 2.63
CA ALA A 547 5.18 15.42 3.70
C ALA A 547 3.98 16.33 4.04
N PHE A 548 4.21 17.65 4.06
CA PHE A 548 3.17 18.65 4.25
C PHE A 548 2.11 18.60 3.15
N ILE A 549 2.51 18.59 1.88
CA ILE A 549 1.58 18.54 0.75
C ILE A 549 0.78 17.24 0.75
N GLU A 550 1.44 16.11 1.00
CA GLU A 550 0.77 14.81 1.03
C GLU A 550 -0.30 14.77 2.11
N GLN A 551 0.03 15.13 3.36
CA GLN A 551 -0.94 15.13 4.45
C GLN A 551 -2.06 16.17 4.24
N LEU A 552 -1.75 17.32 3.64
CA LEU A 552 -2.72 18.39 3.41
C LEU A 552 -3.88 17.93 2.52
N PHE A 553 -3.59 17.15 1.47
CA PHE A 553 -4.56 16.65 0.50
C PHE A 553 -4.88 15.16 0.64
N ARG A 554 -4.42 14.51 1.72
CA ARG A 554 -4.75 13.12 2.04
C ARG A 554 -6.21 13.03 2.45
N ASP A 555 -6.90 12.04 1.92
CA ASP A 555 -8.24 11.68 2.37
C ASP A 555 -8.30 10.16 2.49
N PRO A 556 -8.86 9.62 3.59
CA PRO A 556 -8.87 8.18 3.83
C PRO A 556 -9.70 7.39 2.81
N GLU A 557 -10.74 7.98 2.21
CA GLU A 557 -11.69 7.27 1.34
C GLU A 557 -11.39 7.45 -0.15
N ASP A 558 -10.36 8.23 -0.52
CA ASP A 558 -9.95 8.47 -1.92
C ASP A 558 -11.07 8.94 -2.88
N GLU A 559 -12.17 9.49 -2.33
CA GLU A 559 -13.25 10.14 -3.07
C GLU A 559 -12.76 11.45 -3.72
N ASP A 560 -13.36 11.88 -4.82
CA ASP A 560 -12.99 13.15 -5.46
C ASP A 560 -13.50 14.35 -4.62
N VAL A 561 -12.74 14.70 -3.57
CA VAL A 561 -13.09 15.79 -2.65
C VAL A 561 -12.75 17.14 -3.29
N THR A 562 -13.73 18.03 -3.25
CA THR A 562 -13.59 19.44 -3.62
C THR A 562 -13.90 20.32 -2.41
N TRP A 563 -13.00 21.25 -2.12
CA TRP A 563 -13.16 22.27 -1.09
C TRP A 563 -13.58 23.59 -1.72
N THR A 564 -14.35 24.40 -1.00
CA THR A 564 -14.83 25.67 -1.57
C THR A 564 -13.70 26.68 -1.76
N ARG A 565 -12.63 26.55 -0.97
CA ARG A 565 -11.43 27.41 -1.02
C ARG A 565 -10.24 26.78 -0.32
N LEU A 566 -9.03 27.20 -0.70
CA LEU A 566 -7.79 26.73 -0.07
C LEU A 566 -7.78 26.92 1.46
N GLN A 567 -8.44 27.97 1.95
CA GLN A 567 -8.56 28.27 3.38
C GLN A 567 -9.20 27.12 4.19
N GLU A 568 -10.10 26.33 3.61
CA GLU A 568 -10.70 25.18 4.31
C GLU A 568 -9.68 24.06 4.54
N VAL A 569 -8.76 23.88 3.59
CA VAL A 569 -7.74 22.85 3.64
C VAL A 569 -6.63 23.22 4.61
N ILE A 570 -6.06 24.42 4.48
CA ILE A 570 -4.97 24.89 5.37
C ILE A 570 -5.46 25.22 6.78
N GLY A 571 -6.76 25.51 6.95
CA GLY A 571 -7.39 25.82 8.21
C GLY A 571 -7.77 24.57 9.03
N ASP A 572 -7.70 23.37 8.46
CA ASP A 572 -7.98 22.13 9.17
C ASP A 572 -6.73 21.62 9.91
N PRO A 573 -6.73 21.57 11.27
CA PRO A 573 -5.59 21.09 12.03
C PRO A 573 -5.24 19.61 11.78
N LYS A 574 -6.20 18.79 11.34
CA LYS A 574 -5.97 17.37 11.02
C LYS A 574 -5.18 17.19 9.72
N ARG A 575 -5.32 18.12 8.78
CA ARG A 575 -4.65 18.11 7.46
C ARG A 575 -3.34 18.89 7.46
N ASN A 576 -3.29 19.98 8.21
CA ASN A 576 -2.13 20.86 8.20
C ASN A 576 -1.10 20.47 9.28
N LEU A 577 -0.04 19.74 8.91
CA LEU A 577 1.08 19.38 9.81
C LEU A 577 1.73 20.58 10.52
N LEU A 578 1.61 21.77 9.93
CA LEU A 578 2.16 23.02 10.43
C LEU A 578 1.05 23.95 11.00
N TYR A 579 -0.11 23.42 11.37
CA TYR A 579 -1.19 24.22 11.95
C TYR A 579 -0.70 25.00 13.19
N ASP A 580 -0.96 26.30 13.21
CA ASP A 580 -0.49 27.27 14.21
C ASP A 580 1.01 27.17 14.56
N TYR A 581 1.85 26.81 13.57
CA TYR A 581 3.29 26.65 13.76
C TYR A 581 3.99 27.91 14.32
N ARG A 582 3.49 29.11 14.00
CA ARG A 582 4.06 30.39 14.41
C ARG A 582 3.42 30.97 15.68
N LEU A 583 2.43 30.29 16.26
CA LEU A 583 1.74 30.68 17.50
C LEU A 583 1.02 32.02 17.40
N GLN A 584 0.40 32.29 16.26
CA GLN A 584 -0.35 33.52 16.06
C GLN A 584 -1.85 33.23 15.87
N GLY A 585 -2.28 31.98 15.71
CA GLY A 585 -3.57 31.64 15.12
C GLY A 585 -3.59 32.03 13.65
N GLU A 586 -2.45 31.94 12.96
CA GLU A 586 -2.31 32.43 11.59
C GLU A 586 -3.22 31.73 10.59
N ASP A 587 -3.37 30.41 10.71
CA ASP A 587 -4.01 29.61 9.67
C ASP A 587 -5.50 29.89 9.57
N ALA A 588 -6.14 30.37 10.63
CA ALA A 588 -7.54 30.78 10.62
C ALA A 588 -7.78 32.18 9.99
N ARG A 589 -6.73 32.93 9.63
CA ARG A 589 -6.81 34.38 9.33
C ARG A 589 -6.27 34.80 7.96
N LEU A 590 -5.88 33.84 7.12
CA LEU A 590 -5.22 34.11 5.83
C LEU A 590 -6.20 34.45 4.71
N SER A 591 -7.27 33.68 4.56
CA SER A 591 -8.26 33.78 3.46
C SER A 591 -7.57 33.80 2.09
N LEU A 592 -6.95 32.67 1.72
CA LEU A 592 -6.27 32.52 0.42
C LEU A 592 -7.23 31.91 -0.62
N GLU A 593 -7.26 32.52 -1.81
CA GLU A 593 -8.12 32.15 -2.93
C GLU A 593 -7.29 32.10 -4.23
N PRO A 594 -6.44 31.07 -4.42
CA PRO A 594 -5.68 30.90 -5.66
C PRO A 594 -6.55 30.35 -6.79
N ASP A 595 -6.12 30.59 -8.03
CA ASP A 595 -6.51 29.76 -9.18
C ASP A 595 -5.47 28.65 -9.44
N CYS A 596 -5.62 27.90 -10.54
CA CYS A 596 -4.70 26.80 -10.87
C CYS A 596 -3.25 27.25 -11.01
N ALA A 597 -3.00 28.45 -11.54
CA ALA A 597 -1.66 28.98 -11.78
C ALA A 597 -0.98 29.43 -10.48
N ASP A 598 -1.77 30.00 -9.56
CA ASP A 598 -1.29 30.54 -8.30
C ASP A 598 -1.12 29.48 -7.21
N LEU A 599 -1.91 28.41 -7.26
CA LEU A 599 -1.93 27.36 -6.22
C LEU A 599 -0.53 26.81 -5.87
N PRO A 600 0.34 26.44 -6.83
CA PRO A 600 1.69 25.99 -6.51
C PRO A 600 2.50 27.04 -5.73
N TYR A 601 2.43 28.30 -6.15
CA TYR A 601 3.13 29.41 -5.49
C TYR A 601 2.57 29.65 -4.10
N PHE A 602 1.24 29.58 -3.94
CA PHE A 602 0.57 29.74 -2.65
C PHE A 602 1.01 28.69 -1.66
N LEU A 603 1.00 27.42 -2.04
CA LEU A 603 1.41 26.31 -1.18
C LEU A 603 2.90 26.42 -0.81
N ARG A 604 3.76 26.73 -1.79
CA ARG A 604 5.21 26.84 -1.58
C ARG A 604 5.58 28.06 -0.73
N ALA A 605 4.98 29.23 -0.98
CA ALA A 605 5.18 30.45 -0.22
C ALA A 605 4.61 30.32 1.20
N TYR A 606 3.43 29.72 1.37
CA TYR A 606 2.84 29.42 2.67
C TYR A 606 3.80 28.55 3.50
N PHE A 607 4.28 27.43 2.93
CA PHE A 607 5.25 26.59 3.62
C PHE A 607 6.54 27.36 3.96
N ALA A 608 7.11 28.07 2.97
CA ALA A 608 8.32 28.86 3.16
C ALA A 608 8.17 29.90 4.28
N TRP A 609 7.04 30.59 4.34
CA TRP A 609 6.71 31.52 5.39
C TRP A 609 6.63 30.86 6.76
N LYS A 610 5.92 29.72 6.87
CA LYS A 610 5.73 28.99 8.13
C LYS A 610 7.08 28.61 8.73
N VAL A 611 7.96 27.99 7.94
CA VAL A 611 9.28 27.52 8.40
C VAL A 611 10.44 28.51 8.23
N GLY A 612 10.19 29.68 7.62
CA GLY A 612 11.16 30.77 7.47
C GLY A 612 12.25 30.54 6.43
N LEU A 613 11.88 30.02 5.26
CA LEU A 613 12.73 29.75 4.08
C LEU A 613 12.72 30.94 3.11
N PRO A 614 13.76 31.11 2.27
CA PRO A 614 13.72 32.11 1.21
C PRO A 614 12.73 31.70 0.12
N PHE A 615 12.16 32.70 -0.54
CA PHE A 615 11.23 32.52 -1.65
C PHE A 615 11.43 33.63 -2.69
N ALA A 616 11.48 33.23 -3.95
CA ALA A 616 11.62 34.11 -5.10
C ALA A 616 10.66 33.65 -6.20
N TYR A 617 10.22 34.61 -7.02
CA TYR A 617 9.38 34.35 -8.19
C TYR A 617 9.57 35.44 -9.25
N ARG A 618 9.22 35.15 -10.49
CA ARG A 618 9.42 36.02 -11.65
C ARG A 618 8.11 36.46 -12.30
N THR A 619 8.15 37.61 -12.97
CA THR A 619 7.14 37.96 -13.98
C THR A 619 7.49 37.23 -15.27
N CYS A 620 6.50 36.68 -15.96
CA CYS A 620 6.68 36.05 -17.26
C CYS A 620 5.77 36.66 -18.32
N SER A 621 6.14 36.49 -19.58
CA SER A 621 5.25 36.78 -20.70
C SER A 621 4.26 35.63 -20.90
N ARG A 622 3.08 35.91 -21.45
CA ARG A 622 2.06 34.86 -21.71
C ARG A 622 2.43 33.87 -22.81
N GLY A 623 3.49 34.14 -23.59
CA GLY A 623 3.77 33.47 -24.86
C GLY A 623 2.84 33.95 -25.98
N ARG A 624 3.22 33.72 -27.24
CA ARG A 624 2.45 33.99 -28.46
C ARG A 624 2.69 32.86 -29.46
N ARG A 625 1.91 32.80 -30.54
CA ARG A 625 1.94 31.76 -31.59
C ARG A 625 3.35 31.32 -32.03
N ASP A 626 4.30 32.25 -32.09
CA ASP A 626 5.68 32.00 -32.52
C ASP A 626 6.74 32.38 -31.46
N GLN A 627 6.32 32.67 -30.22
CA GLN A 627 7.21 33.10 -29.13
C GLN A 627 6.86 32.38 -27.83
N PRO A 628 7.77 31.56 -27.27
CA PRO A 628 7.52 30.90 -26.01
C PRO A 628 7.40 31.90 -24.84
N PRO A 629 6.80 31.50 -23.71
CA PRO A 629 6.87 32.28 -22.47
C PRO A 629 8.33 32.52 -22.06
N VAL A 630 8.65 33.77 -21.74
CA VAL A 630 9.97 34.20 -21.25
C VAL A 630 9.76 34.99 -19.97
N CYS A 631 10.60 34.75 -18.96
CA CYS A 631 10.53 35.48 -17.69
C CYS A 631 11.59 36.56 -17.56
N ASP A 632 11.28 37.58 -16.77
CA ASP A 632 12.20 38.67 -16.47
C ASP A 632 13.38 38.17 -15.62
N PRO A 633 14.63 38.58 -15.91
CA PRO A 633 15.79 38.31 -15.06
C PRO A 633 15.68 38.89 -13.64
N ALA A 634 14.86 39.91 -13.41
CA ALA A 634 14.56 40.41 -12.07
C ALA A 634 13.61 39.47 -11.31
N VAL A 635 13.83 39.35 -10.01
CA VAL A 635 13.00 38.51 -9.12
C VAL A 635 12.31 39.36 -8.06
N PHE A 636 11.06 39.00 -7.75
CA PHE A 636 10.42 39.41 -6.52
C PHE A 636 10.71 38.39 -5.43
N SER A 637 10.70 38.83 -4.18
CA SER A 637 11.06 37.94 -3.08
C SER A 637 10.34 38.21 -1.78
N ASN A 638 10.47 37.27 -0.84
CA ASN A 638 10.02 37.47 0.53
C ASN A 638 10.76 38.59 1.28
N LEU A 639 11.89 39.06 0.75
CA LEU A 639 12.70 40.13 1.32
C LEU A 639 12.21 41.52 0.91
N ASP A 640 11.34 41.59 -0.10
CA ASP A 640 10.74 42.84 -0.56
C ASP A 640 9.98 43.51 0.59
N LEU A 641 10.15 44.83 0.72
CA LEU A 641 9.54 45.62 1.78
C LEU A 641 8.01 45.54 1.71
N GLN A 642 7.38 45.26 2.85
CA GLN A 642 5.94 45.22 3.06
C GLN A 642 5.57 46.17 4.20
N GLU A 643 4.63 47.07 3.93
CA GLU A 643 3.98 47.89 4.95
C GLU A 643 2.81 47.12 5.57
N ALA A 644 2.98 46.64 6.81
CA ALA A 644 1.95 45.88 7.50
C ALA A 644 2.13 45.89 9.02
N ALA A 645 1.01 45.99 9.74
CA ALA A 645 1.00 45.98 11.20
C ALA A 645 1.27 44.59 11.83
N THR A 646 1.02 43.50 11.09
CA THR A 646 1.14 42.12 11.57
C THR A 646 1.85 41.24 10.54
N ASP A 647 2.47 40.13 10.99
CA ASP A 647 3.11 39.17 10.10
C ASP A 647 2.11 38.51 9.14
N VAL A 648 0.91 38.18 9.66
CA VAL A 648 -0.19 37.65 8.84
C VAL A 648 -0.60 38.67 7.77
N GLY A 649 -0.71 39.96 8.13
CA GLY A 649 -1.02 41.02 7.18
C GLY A 649 0.05 41.19 6.09
N ALA A 650 1.32 41.13 6.48
CA ALA A 650 2.45 41.21 5.55
C ALA A 650 2.46 40.04 4.56
N PHE A 651 2.23 38.82 5.06
CA PHE A 651 2.14 37.63 4.22
C PHE A 651 0.94 37.70 3.27
N ARG A 652 -0.24 38.15 3.73
CA ARG A 652 -1.41 38.36 2.85
C ARG A 652 -1.14 39.39 1.74
N SER A 653 -0.44 40.49 2.07
CA SER A 653 -0.03 41.49 1.08
C SER A 653 0.90 40.89 0.02
N PHE A 654 1.89 40.12 0.48
CA PHE A 654 2.79 39.38 -0.40
C PHE A 654 2.04 38.40 -1.30
N MET A 655 1.10 37.61 -0.77
CA MET A 655 0.32 36.66 -1.57
C MET A 655 -0.55 37.32 -2.63
N ARG A 656 -1.16 38.49 -2.34
CA ARG A 656 -1.88 39.27 -3.36
C ARG A 656 -0.96 39.72 -4.50
N ARG A 657 0.29 40.08 -4.19
CA ARG A 657 1.26 40.45 -5.21
C ARG A 657 1.67 39.25 -6.05
N VAL A 658 1.87 38.09 -5.44
CA VAL A 658 2.14 36.84 -6.17
C VAL A 658 1.03 36.56 -7.18
N ALA A 659 -0.22 36.54 -6.74
CA ALA A 659 -1.40 36.32 -7.60
C ALA A 659 -1.51 37.33 -8.75
N GLY A 660 -1.15 38.60 -8.50
CA GLY A 660 -1.12 39.63 -9.54
C GLY A 660 0.06 39.55 -10.51
N THR A 661 1.04 38.68 -10.28
CA THR A 661 2.30 38.62 -11.05
C THR A 661 2.44 37.33 -11.85
N VAL A 662 2.16 36.18 -11.22
CA VAL A 662 2.30 34.87 -11.86
C VAL A 662 1.03 34.54 -12.65
N HIS A 663 1.16 33.65 -13.62
CA HIS A 663 0.03 33.15 -14.39
C HIS A 663 0.37 31.79 -14.99
N SER A 664 -0.60 31.19 -15.69
CA SER A 664 -0.49 29.84 -16.24
C SER A 664 0.70 29.60 -17.19
N SER A 665 1.36 30.63 -17.72
CA SER A 665 2.56 30.48 -18.56
C SER A 665 3.87 30.47 -17.77
N SER A 666 3.87 30.94 -16.53
CA SER A 666 5.07 30.96 -15.68
C SER A 666 5.75 29.58 -15.54
N PRO A 667 5.04 28.46 -15.35
CA PRO A 667 5.67 27.14 -15.31
C PRO A 667 5.88 26.48 -16.69
N ARG A 668 5.56 27.18 -17.79
CA ARG A 668 5.57 26.63 -19.17
C ARG A 668 6.69 27.20 -20.05
N THR A 669 7.69 27.86 -19.46
CA THR A 669 8.91 28.24 -20.19
C THR A 669 9.57 27.03 -20.83
N ARG A 670 10.44 27.26 -21.82
CA ARG A 670 11.18 26.17 -22.47
C ARG A 670 11.98 25.34 -21.44
N PRO A 671 12.18 24.03 -21.68
CA PRO A 671 12.86 23.15 -20.73
C PRO A 671 14.29 23.56 -20.36
N ASP A 672 15.01 24.19 -21.29
CA ASP A 672 16.40 24.64 -21.15
C ASP A 672 16.54 26.09 -20.67
N GLU A 673 15.42 26.80 -20.47
CA GLU A 673 15.42 28.18 -20.01
C GLU A 673 16.07 28.30 -18.63
N GLU A 674 16.89 29.33 -18.45
CA GLU A 674 17.63 29.56 -17.21
C GLU A 674 16.84 30.47 -16.28
N GLU A 675 16.27 31.54 -16.84
CA GLU A 675 15.49 32.54 -16.13
C GLU A 675 14.03 32.08 -15.99
N THR A 676 13.82 31.10 -15.11
CA THR A 676 12.50 30.54 -14.80
C THR A 676 12.47 29.98 -13.37
N ASP A 677 11.30 30.00 -12.74
CA ASP A 677 11.10 29.50 -11.38
C ASP A 677 11.11 27.96 -11.30
N PHE A 678 11.06 27.29 -12.46
CA PHE A 678 10.89 25.84 -12.55
C PHE A 678 11.88 25.17 -13.51
N TYR A 679 12.05 23.86 -13.36
CA TYR A 679 12.83 23.04 -14.31
C TYR A 679 12.22 21.65 -14.49
N PRO A 680 12.44 21.00 -15.65
CA PRO A 680 11.87 19.68 -15.93
C PRO A 680 12.53 18.58 -15.09
N LEU A 681 11.71 17.65 -14.61
CA LEU A 681 12.14 16.50 -13.82
C LEU A 681 12.28 15.23 -14.65
N ARG A 682 13.03 14.26 -14.10
CA ARG A 682 13.07 12.88 -14.60
C ARG A 682 11.78 12.15 -14.24
N LEU A 683 11.27 11.32 -15.14
CA LEU A 683 10.20 10.36 -14.85
C LEU A 683 10.70 9.27 -13.90
N SER A 684 10.44 9.45 -12.61
CA SER A 684 10.69 8.47 -11.55
C SER A 684 9.88 8.84 -10.31
N ARG A 685 9.40 7.85 -9.54
CA ARG A 685 8.74 8.09 -8.24
C ARG A 685 9.59 8.92 -7.29
N THR A 686 10.92 8.74 -7.31
CA THR A 686 11.83 9.49 -6.44
C THR A 686 11.94 10.97 -6.79
N ALA A 687 11.68 11.37 -8.04
CA ALA A 687 11.75 12.76 -8.48
C ALA A 687 10.38 13.44 -8.46
N ILE A 688 9.33 12.74 -8.90
CA ILE A 688 7.95 13.21 -8.88
C ILE A 688 7.38 12.99 -7.47
N ARG A 689 7.65 13.93 -6.57
CA ARG A 689 7.20 13.87 -5.17
C ARG A 689 5.97 14.75 -4.93
N PRO A 690 5.22 14.55 -3.84
CA PRO A 690 4.27 15.55 -3.37
C PRO A 690 4.89 16.96 -3.36
N GLY A 691 4.17 17.95 -3.92
CA GLY A 691 4.66 19.31 -4.16
C GLY A 691 5.34 19.54 -5.52
N THR A 692 5.47 18.50 -6.36
CA THR A 692 5.90 18.64 -7.77
C THR A 692 4.82 19.35 -8.56
N VAL A 693 5.20 20.29 -9.42
CA VAL A 693 4.24 21.01 -10.27
C VAL A 693 4.08 20.26 -11.59
N PHE A 694 2.86 20.09 -12.07
CA PHE A 694 2.59 19.64 -13.43
C PHE A 694 1.96 20.78 -14.21
N ALA A 695 2.60 21.19 -15.30
CA ALA A 695 2.05 22.22 -16.18
C ALA A 695 1.61 21.57 -17.49
N ASP A 696 0.32 21.65 -17.80
CA ASP A 696 -0.20 21.17 -19.06
C ASP A 696 0.20 22.14 -20.21
N PRO A 697 0.15 21.75 -21.49
CA PRO A 697 0.54 22.64 -22.59
C PRO A 697 -0.36 23.87 -22.74
N TYR A 698 -1.55 23.85 -22.16
CA TYR A 698 -2.64 24.76 -22.44
C TYR A 698 -2.98 25.72 -21.30
N GLY A 699 -2.24 25.66 -20.19
CA GLY A 699 -2.32 26.61 -19.09
C GLY A 699 -2.96 26.09 -17.80
N HIS A 700 -3.36 24.82 -17.72
CA HIS A 700 -3.74 24.24 -16.44
C HIS A 700 -2.51 23.76 -15.68
N VAL A 701 -2.49 24.02 -14.38
CA VAL A 701 -1.37 23.69 -13.51
C VAL A 701 -1.91 22.92 -12.32
N LEU A 702 -1.25 21.81 -12.00
CA LEU A 702 -1.56 20.96 -10.85
C LEU A 702 -0.34 20.83 -9.94
N VAL A 703 -0.59 20.50 -8.68
CA VAL A 703 0.44 20.09 -7.73
C VAL A 703 0.25 18.63 -7.40
N VAL A 704 1.28 17.79 -7.61
CA VAL A 704 1.25 16.39 -7.18
C VAL A 704 1.01 16.36 -5.67
N ALA A 705 -0.05 15.68 -5.27
CA ALA A 705 -0.47 15.56 -3.88
C ALA A 705 0.02 14.26 -3.26
N ARG A 706 -0.18 13.11 -3.93
CA ARG A 706 0.00 11.79 -3.30
C ARG A 706 0.26 10.70 -4.36
N TRP A 707 1.08 9.71 -4.01
CA TRP A 707 1.16 8.42 -4.71
C TRP A 707 0.37 7.38 -3.93
N LYS A 708 -0.80 6.99 -4.42
CA LYS A 708 -1.52 5.82 -3.89
C LYS A 708 -0.87 4.56 -4.48
N PRO A 709 -0.31 3.65 -3.66
CA PRO A 709 0.22 2.38 -4.16
C PRO A 709 -0.90 1.48 -4.70
N GLN A 710 -0.55 0.58 -5.62
CA GLN A 710 -1.48 -0.40 -6.17
C GLN A 710 -1.85 -1.42 -5.10
N ALA A 711 -3.13 -1.53 -4.80
CA ALA A 711 -3.66 -2.55 -3.91
C ALA A 711 -3.90 -3.86 -4.64
N VAL A 712 -4.18 -4.90 -3.88
CA VAL A 712 -4.55 -6.23 -4.38
C VAL A 712 -5.88 -6.18 -5.14
N ASP A 713 -6.80 -5.33 -4.69
CA ASP A 713 -8.15 -5.18 -5.22
C ASP A 713 -8.39 -3.84 -5.92
N ASP A 714 -7.41 -2.92 -5.89
CA ASP A 714 -7.50 -1.57 -6.44
C ASP A 714 -6.23 -1.16 -7.18
N TYR A 715 -6.36 -0.30 -8.20
CA TYR A 715 -5.23 0.22 -8.94
C TYR A 715 -4.54 1.35 -8.16
N GLY A 716 -3.23 1.49 -8.37
CA GLY A 716 -2.48 2.62 -7.86
C GLY A 716 -2.90 3.89 -8.61
N VAL A 717 -2.76 5.04 -7.95
CA VAL A 717 -3.13 6.33 -8.52
C VAL A 717 -2.11 7.39 -8.14
N LEU A 718 -1.66 8.18 -9.12
CA LEU A 718 -1.01 9.46 -8.83
C LEU A 718 -2.10 10.54 -8.71
N ILE A 719 -2.17 11.22 -7.57
CA ILE A 719 -3.17 12.25 -7.31
C ILE A 719 -2.50 13.62 -7.39
N GLY A 720 -3.11 14.54 -8.13
CA GLY A 720 -2.79 15.97 -8.12
C GLY A 720 -3.88 16.78 -7.42
N ALA A 721 -3.56 18.02 -7.05
CA ALA A 721 -4.49 19.03 -6.59
C ALA A 721 -4.46 20.23 -7.55
N ASP A 722 -5.63 20.76 -7.89
CA ASP A 722 -5.81 21.99 -8.67
C ASP A 722 -6.68 22.99 -7.91
N ALA A 723 -6.65 24.24 -8.35
CA ALA A 723 -7.59 25.26 -7.92
C ALA A 723 -8.27 25.90 -9.14
N GLN A 724 -9.46 26.43 -8.97
CA GLN A 724 -10.25 27.02 -10.05
C GLN A 724 -10.36 28.55 -9.85
N PRO A 725 -10.71 29.32 -10.90
CA PRO A 725 -10.91 30.77 -10.80
C PRO A 725 -11.99 31.19 -9.79
N ASP A 726 -12.95 30.30 -9.48
CA ASP A 726 -13.97 30.50 -8.44
C ASP A 726 -13.45 30.27 -7.02
N GLY A 727 -12.17 29.95 -6.87
CA GLY A 727 -11.48 29.68 -5.61
C GLY A 727 -11.54 28.22 -5.16
N THR A 728 -12.36 27.37 -5.79
CA THR A 728 -12.49 25.96 -5.39
C THR A 728 -11.19 25.20 -5.57
N VAL A 729 -10.91 24.26 -4.68
CA VAL A 729 -9.71 23.42 -4.70
C VAL A 729 -10.15 21.97 -4.81
N GLY A 730 -9.67 21.25 -5.82
CA GLY A 730 -10.08 19.87 -6.09
C GLY A 730 -8.89 18.92 -6.21
N ARG A 731 -9.14 17.63 -5.98
CA ARG A 731 -8.20 16.56 -6.32
C ARG A 731 -8.47 16.06 -7.75
N ARG A 732 -7.41 15.53 -8.38
CA ARG A 732 -7.44 14.99 -9.75
C ARG A 732 -6.59 13.74 -9.81
N ARG A 733 -7.19 12.63 -10.25
CA ARG A 733 -6.43 11.42 -10.58
C ARG A 733 -5.57 11.64 -11.82
N PHE A 734 -4.43 10.97 -11.89
CA PHE A 734 -3.57 11.00 -13.07
C PHE A 734 -4.18 10.15 -14.17
N TRP A 735 -4.42 10.78 -15.31
CA TRP A 735 -4.82 10.15 -16.57
C TRP A 735 -4.82 11.22 -17.68
N ARG A 736 -5.00 10.79 -18.94
CA ARG A 736 -4.93 11.67 -20.12
C ARG A 736 -5.84 12.91 -20.04
N GLY A 737 -7.06 12.78 -19.52
CA GLY A 737 -8.01 13.89 -19.44
C GLY A 737 -7.65 14.97 -18.42
N SER A 738 -6.90 14.63 -17.36
CA SER A 738 -6.54 15.56 -16.28
C SER A 738 -5.09 16.04 -16.33
N PHE A 739 -4.17 15.24 -16.85
CA PHE A 739 -2.74 15.52 -16.96
C PHE A 739 -2.31 15.56 -18.42
N LEU A 740 -2.82 16.55 -19.17
CA LEU A 740 -2.51 16.71 -20.59
C LEU A 740 -1.01 16.95 -20.79
N PHE A 741 -0.41 16.16 -21.66
CA PHE A 741 1.01 16.22 -21.95
C PHE A 741 1.28 16.25 -23.46
N THR A 742 2.32 16.97 -23.86
CA THR A 742 2.90 16.93 -25.20
C THR A 742 4.42 16.90 -25.10
N PRO A 743 5.10 16.05 -25.89
CA PRO A 743 6.57 16.05 -25.95
C PRO A 743 7.13 17.25 -26.74
N LYS A 744 6.30 17.97 -27.50
CA LYS A 744 6.72 19.16 -28.27
C LYS A 744 7.03 20.32 -27.32
N THR A 745 8.24 20.90 -27.44
CA THR A 745 8.73 21.93 -26.50
C THR A 745 9.03 23.28 -27.14
N ASP A 746 8.76 23.42 -28.44
CA ASP A 746 9.14 24.59 -29.25
C ASP A 746 8.49 25.90 -28.75
N LEU A 747 7.26 25.80 -28.24
CA LEU A 747 6.46 26.94 -27.77
C LEU A 747 6.14 26.88 -26.28
N VAL A 748 6.05 25.68 -25.70
CA VAL A 748 5.69 25.47 -24.29
C VAL A 748 6.45 24.29 -23.71
N GLY A 749 6.97 24.42 -22.49
CA GLY A 749 7.54 23.30 -21.75
C GLY A 749 6.51 22.65 -20.84
N ALA A 750 5.69 21.72 -21.33
CA ALA A 750 4.70 20.99 -20.51
C ALA A 750 5.34 19.94 -19.57
N GLY A 751 4.56 19.28 -18.71
CA GLY A 751 4.98 18.12 -17.91
C GLY A 751 5.37 18.43 -16.46
N PHE A 752 6.10 17.50 -15.84
CA PHE A 752 6.48 17.57 -14.42
C PHE A 752 7.68 18.50 -14.20
N LYS A 753 7.53 19.38 -13.20
CA LYS A 753 8.44 20.48 -12.89
C LYS A 753 8.83 20.51 -11.42
N GLY A 754 10.13 20.68 -11.17
CA GLY A 754 10.68 20.99 -9.86
C GLY A 754 10.81 22.49 -9.67
N TRP A 755 10.67 22.95 -8.42
CA TRP A 755 11.01 24.32 -8.02
C TRP A 755 12.51 24.55 -8.10
N ARG A 756 12.94 25.58 -8.83
CA ARG A 756 14.35 25.97 -8.88
C ARG A 756 14.82 26.35 -7.46
N PRO A 757 15.87 25.71 -6.93
CA PRO A 757 16.35 25.99 -5.57
C PRO A 757 16.75 27.44 -5.39
N VAL A 758 16.25 28.05 -4.30
CA VAL A 758 16.58 29.40 -3.87
C VAL A 758 17.39 29.31 -2.59
N GLY A 759 18.63 29.79 -2.62
CA GLY A 759 19.47 30.03 -1.44
C GLY A 759 19.45 31.50 -1.04
N PHE A 760 19.81 31.77 0.21
CA PHE A 760 19.96 33.12 0.74
C PHE A 760 21.35 33.31 1.32
N ASP A 761 22.08 34.31 0.85
CA ASP A 761 23.34 34.75 1.44
C ASP A 761 23.03 35.79 2.52
N SER A 762 23.25 35.43 3.78
CA SER A 762 22.98 36.33 4.92
C SER A 762 23.99 37.47 5.03
N GLU A 763 25.20 37.34 4.50
CA GLU A 763 26.20 38.41 4.54
C GLU A 763 25.91 39.44 3.45
N ALA A 764 25.64 38.96 2.23
CA ALA A 764 25.28 39.83 1.11
C ALA A 764 23.81 40.30 1.13
N GLN A 765 22.98 39.74 2.02
CA GLN A 765 21.53 39.92 2.05
C GLN A 765 20.88 39.69 0.67
N ALA A 766 21.39 38.69 -0.07
CA ALA A 766 21.04 38.45 -1.46
C ALA A 766 20.54 37.02 -1.69
N LEU A 767 19.67 36.84 -2.67
CA LEU A 767 19.20 35.51 -3.08
C LEU A 767 20.10 34.93 -4.16
N LYS A 768 20.38 33.63 -4.06
CA LYS A 768 21.07 32.86 -5.08
C LYS A 768 20.11 31.81 -5.64
N ILE A 769 19.83 31.87 -6.93
CA ILE A 769 18.98 30.90 -7.62
C ILE A 769 19.88 29.93 -8.38
N ALA A 770 19.60 28.62 -8.26
CA ALA A 770 20.43 27.58 -8.87
C ALA A 770 20.35 27.60 -10.40
N THR A 771 21.48 27.36 -11.07
CA THR A 771 21.57 27.26 -12.53
C THR A 771 21.24 25.86 -13.06
N ASN A 772 20.90 25.72 -14.35
CA ASN A 772 20.68 24.42 -14.98
C ASN A 772 21.97 23.56 -14.95
N ALA A 773 23.14 24.19 -15.01
CA ALA A 773 24.42 23.49 -14.87
C ALA A 773 24.63 22.92 -13.45
N GLU A 774 24.23 23.65 -12.40
CA GLU A 774 24.22 23.15 -11.02
C GLU A 774 23.16 22.05 -10.84
N LEU A 775 21.96 22.22 -11.42
CA LEU A 775 20.87 21.24 -11.36
C LEU A 775 21.18 19.92 -12.06
N ARG A 776 21.89 19.95 -13.20
CA ARG A 776 22.35 18.72 -13.89
C ARG A 776 23.41 17.97 -13.09
N ARG A 777 24.22 18.70 -12.32
CA ARG A 777 25.24 18.15 -11.41
C ARG A 777 24.65 17.71 -10.06
N ALA A 778 23.46 18.22 -9.70
CA ALA A 778 22.75 17.81 -8.50
C ALA A 778 22.42 16.31 -8.55
N GLY A 779 22.40 15.65 -7.39
CA GLY A 779 22.15 14.21 -7.30
C GLY A 779 20.81 13.78 -7.92
N ARG A 780 20.64 12.46 -8.12
CA ARG A 780 19.57 11.83 -8.93
C ARG A 780 18.12 12.19 -8.58
N VAL A 781 17.83 12.75 -7.41
CA VAL A 781 16.47 12.94 -6.88
C VAL A 781 15.74 14.16 -7.46
N LYS A 782 16.46 15.24 -7.79
CA LYS A 782 15.87 16.49 -8.32
C LYS A 782 16.78 17.10 -9.39
N ALA A 783 17.45 16.25 -10.15
CA ALA A 783 18.29 16.70 -11.26
C ALA A 783 17.41 17.19 -12.42
N TRP A 784 17.88 18.22 -13.11
CA TRP A 784 17.29 18.64 -14.39
C TRP A 784 17.32 17.46 -15.36
N SER A 785 16.21 17.22 -16.05
CA SER A 785 16.11 16.13 -17.04
C SER A 785 15.07 16.45 -18.11
N ASP A 786 15.46 16.25 -19.36
CA ASP A 786 14.61 16.31 -20.56
C ASP A 786 13.91 14.98 -20.88
N ALA A 787 14.15 13.91 -20.12
CA ALA A 787 13.70 12.56 -20.44
C ALA A 787 12.19 12.44 -20.71
N GLN A 788 11.36 13.26 -20.06
CA GLN A 788 9.92 13.26 -20.27
C GLN A 788 9.49 13.71 -21.68
N TYR A 789 10.34 14.45 -22.40
CA TYR A 789 10.06 14.97 -23.74
C TYR A 789 10.55 14.05 -24.86
N ARG A 790 11.14 12.89 -24.53
CA ARG A 790 11.64 11.93 -25.52
C ARG A 790 10.52 10.97 -25.91
N GLY A 791 10.35 10.74 -27.20
CA GLY A 791 9.32 9.85 -27.73
C GLY A 791 7.97 10.55 -27.93
N THR A 792 6.90 9.78 -27.86
CA THR A 792 5.51 10.22 -28.08
C THR A 792 4.80 10.52 -26.75
N ALA A 793 3.62 11.13 -26.83
CA ALA A 793 2.75 11.26 -25.65
C ALA A 793 2.34 9.89 -25.09
N ASP A 794 2.13 8.89 -25.96
CA ASP A 794 1.77 7.53 -25.56
C ASP A 794 2.90 6.86 -24.75
N ASP A 795 4.16 7.10 -25.11
CA ASP A 795 5.33 6.64 -24.36
C ASP A 795 5.37 7.26 -22.96
N PHE A 796 5.04 8.56 -22.83
CA PHE A 796 4.96 9.24 -21.55
C PHE A 796 3.88 8.63 -20.64
N TYR A 797 2.64 8.48 -21.12
CA TYR A 797 1.57 7.88 -20.32
C TYR A 797 1.87 6.44 -19.96
N SER A 798 2.44 5.68 -20.90
CA SER A 798 2.91 4.32 -20.67
C SER A 798 3.94 4.21 -19.55
N ALA A 799 4.94 5.10 -19.54
CA ALA A 799 5.95 5.14 -18.48
C ALA A 799 5.34 5.54 -17.13
N MET A 800 4.37 6.45 -17.12
CA MET A 800 3.65 6.83 -15.90
C MET A 800 2.80 5.69 -15.36
N GLU A 801 2.04 4.99 -16.21
CA GLU A 801 1.24 3.84 -15.79
C GLU A 801 2.09 2.74 -15.18
N GLY A 802 3.20 2.32 -15.82
CA GLY A 802 4.08 1.31 -15.25
C GLY A 802 4.76 1.75 -13.94
N MET A 803 4.93 3.06 -13.74
CA MET A 803 5.38 3.60 -12.45
C MET A 803 4.27 3.60 -11.40
N ILE A 804 3.02 3.89 -11.75
CA ILE A 804 1.88 3.93 -10.82
C ILE A 804 1.46 2.49 -10.43
N ASN A 805 1.34 1.63 -11.43
CA ASN A 805 0.84 0.26 -11.40
C ASN A 805 1.95 -0.72 -11.81
N PRO A 806 2.82 -1.12 -10.87
CA PRO A 806 3.95 -2.01 -11.18
C PRO A 806 3.55 -3.48 -11.37
N ARG A 807 2.36 -3.90 -10.91
CA ARG A 807 1.76 -5.20 -11.24
C ARG A 807 0.86 -5.06 -12.46
N ALA A 808 0.66 -6.17 -13.17
CA ALA A 808 -0.29 -6.21 -14.27
C ALA A 808 -1.69 -5.83 -13.79
N LEU A 809 -2.43 -5.13 -14.66
CA LEU A 809 -3.78 -4.64 -14.35
C LEU A 809 -4.83 -5.61 -14.88
N ASP A 810 -5.92 -5.79 -14.13
CA ASP A 810 -7.14 -6.37 -14.67
C ASP A 810 -7.72 -5.39 -15.71
N PRO A 811 -7.78 -5.77 -17.00
CA PRO A 811 -8.20 -4.85 -18.04
C PRO A 811 -9.70 -4.53 -17.96
N VAL A 812 -10.55 -5.42 -17.46
CA VAL A 812 -11.98 -5.15 -17.28
C VAL A 812 -12.20 -4.15 -16.15
N ARG A 813 -11.52 -4.32 -15.00
CA ARG A 813 -11.57 -3.34 -13.91
C ARG A 813 -11.03 -1.98 -14.34
N MET A 814 -9.93 -1.96 -15.08
CA MET A 814 -9.36 -0.71 -15.60
C MET A 814 -10.34 -0.01 -16.55
N GLN A 815 -11.04 -0.76 -17.41
CA GLN A 815 -12.08 -0.21 -18.27
C GLN A 815 -13.22 0.41 -17.45
N THR A 816 -13.68 -0.25 -16.39
CA THR A 816 -14.70 0.30 -15.48
C THR A 816 -14.22 1.57 -14.81
N SER A 817 -12.98 1.59 -14.32
CA SER A 817 -12.37 2.79 -13.73
C SER A 817 -12.27 3.97 -14.70
N LEU A 818 -11.95 3.72 -15.97
CA LEU A 818 -11.96 4.76 -17.00
C LEU A 818 -13.37 5.33 -17.22
N VAL A 819 -14.41 4.48 -17.12
CA VAL A 819 -15.80 4.92 -17.18
C VAL A 819 -16.18 5.74 -15.93
N ASP A 820 -15.72 5.36 -14.73
CA ASP A 820 -15.88 6.17 -13.51
C ASP A 820 -15.30 7.58 -13.71
N ALA A 821 -14.09 7.69 -14.25
CA ALA A 821 -13.43 8.97 -14.51
C ALA A 821 -14.14 9.81 -15.59
N LEU A 822 -14.77 9.16 -16.58
CA LEU A 822 -15.62 9.84 -17.55
C LEU A 822 -16.89 10.37 -16.88
N GLU A 823 -17.55 9.58 -16.04
CA GLU A 823 -18.73 9.99 -15.28
C GLU A 823 -18.44 11.19 -14.38
N GLU A 824 -17.32 11.17 -13.63
CA GLU A 824 -16.84 12.31 -12.83
C GLU A 824 -16.63 13.58 -13.68
N SER A 825 -16.18 13.42 -14.93
CA SER A 825 -16.02 14.53 -15.88
C SER A 825 -17.37 15.08 -16.34
N VAL A 826 -18.37 14.20 -16.53
CA VAL A 826 -19.74 14.56 -16.88
C VAL A 826 -20.42 15.32 -15.74
N GLN A 827 -20.29 14.84 -14.50
CA GLN A 827 -20.88 15.50 -13.33
C GLN A 827 -20.38 16.94 -13.17
N ARG A 828 -19.08 17.18 -13.35
CA ARG A 828 -18.52 18.55 -13.33
C ARG A 828 -19.05 19.42 -14.45
N ARG A 829 -19.28 18.83 -15.62
CA ARG A 829 -19.84 19.55 -16.76
C ARG A 829 -21.30 19.91 -16.52
N LEU A 830 -22.09 19.05 -15.85
CA LEU A 830 -23.46 19.37 -15.44
C LEU A 830 -23.52 20.66 -14.63
N SER A 831 -22.68 20.76 -13.59
CA SER A 831 -22.59 21.98 -12.79
C SER A 831 -22.17 23.19 -13.64
N SER A 832 -21.20 23.01 -14.54
CA SER A 832 -20.70 24.11 -15.40
C SER A 832 -21.77 24.63 -16.37
N VAL A 833 -22.53 23.73 -17.00
CA VAL A 833 -23.62 24.10 -17.91
C VAL A 833 -24.75 24.77 -17.14
N GLN A 834 -25.14 24.21 -15.99
CA GLN A 834 -26.20 24.77 -15.15
C GLN A 834 -25.84 26.18 -14.64
N ASN A 835 -24.61 26.38 -14.18
CA ASN A 835 -24.12 27.70 -13.78
C ASN A 835 -24.20 28.72 -14.93
N GLY A 836 -23.88 28.29 -16.16
CA GLY A 836 -24.04 29.13 -17.34
C GLY A 836 -25.49 29.46 -17.65
N GLU A 837 -26.42 28.50 -17.54
CA GLU A 837 -27.86 28.75 -17.71
C GLU A 837 -28.42 29.72 -16.66
N ASP A 838 -28.02 29.55 -15.39
CA ASP A 838 -28.46 30.41 -14.30
C ASP A 838 -27.93 31.84 -14.47
N PHE A 839 -26.68 31.99 -14.91
CA PHE A 839 -26.14 33.29 -15.29
C PHE A 839 -26.90 33.92 -16.46
N MET A 840 -27.11 33.18 -17.56
CA MET A 840 -27.86 33.68 -18.72
C MET A 840 -29.27 34.12 -18.32
N ARG A 841 -29.96 33.37 -17.46
CA ARG A 841 -31.27 33.75 -16.91
C ARG A 841 -31.19 35.04 -16.10
N SER A 842 -30.17 35.19 -15.25
CA SER A 842 -29.94 36.39 -14.43
C SER A 842 -29.67 37.66 -15.26
N GLN A 843 -29.07 37.49 -16.44
CA GLN A 843 -28.74 38.59 -17.35
C GLN A 843 -29.80 38.83 -18.42
N GLY A 844 -30.98 38.20 -18.32
CA GLY A 844 -32.03 38.32 -19.32
C GLY A 844 -31.63 37.79 -20.71
N TYR A 845 -30.72 36.82 -20.75
CA TYR A 845 -30.16 36.20 -21.96
C TYR A 845 -29.39 37.17 -22.88
N ALA A 846 -28.79 38.22 -22.31
CA ALA A 846 -27.86 39.08 -23.04
C ALA A 846 -26.71 38.25 -23.64
N THR A 847 -26.38 38.50 -24.92
CA THR A 847 -25.35 37.74 -25.64
C THR A 847 -23.98 37.97 -25.03
N ILE A 848 -23.27 36.88 -24.74
CA ILE A 848 -21.86 36.90 -24.34
C ILE A 848 -21.02 36.86 -25.63
N ASP A 849 -20.14 37.84 -25.82
CA ASP A 849 -19.25 37.86 -26.98
C ASP A 849 -18.24 36.71 -26.95
N MET A 850 -18.15 35.98 -28.07
CA MET A 850 -17.18 34.92 -28.26
C MET A 850 -15.81 35.51 -28.64
N PRO A 851 -14.71 35.13 -27.96
CA PRO A 851 -13.35 35.48 -28.37
C PRO A 851 -12.97 34.95 -29.76
N SER A 852 -11.84 35.39 -30.28
CA SER A 852 -11.32 34.91 -31.58
C SER A 852 -9.94 34.27 -31.44
N GLY A 853 -9.67 33.27 -32.28
CA GLY A 853 -8.41 32.54 -32.30
C GLY A 853 -8.17 31.77 -31.00
N ALA A 854 -6.90 31.70 -30.58
CA ALA A 854 -6.50 31.04 -29.35
C ALA A 854 -7.07 31.69 -28.08
N ALA A 855 -7.56 32.93 -28.14
CA ALA A 855 -8.21 33.60 -27.01
C ALA A 855 -9.48 32.87 -26.52
N LEU A 856 -10.03 31.96 -27.33
CA LEU A 856 -11.11 31.06 -26.93
C LEU A 856 -10.81 30.30 -25.62
N PHE A 857 -9.52 30.00 -25.36
CA PHE A 857 -9.06 29.21 -24.22
C PHE A 857 -8.29 30.03 -23.17
N LEU A 858 -8.17 31.35 -23.34
CA LEU A 858 -7.24 32.20 -22.60
C LEU A 858 -7.87 33.53 -22.16
N THR A 859 -9.20 33.58 -22.04
CA THR A 859 -9.93 34.83 -21.81
C THR A 859 -10.25 35.03 -20.32
N SER A 860 -10.84 36.17 -20.00
CA SER A 860 -11.36 36.50 -18.67
C SER A 860 -12.78 37.04 -18.79
N GLY A 861 -13.55 37.00 -17.70
CA GLY A 861 -14.92 37.51 -17.64
C GLY A 861 -15.95 36.47 -18.10
N PRO A 862 -17.19 36.89 -18.43
CA PRO A 862 -18.34 35.99 -18.56
C PRO A 862 -18.15 34.84 -19.56
N TRP A 863 -17.35 35.01 -20.61
CA TRP A 863 -17.01 33.89 -21.49
C TRP A 863 -16.18 32.83 -20.78
N GLU A 864 -15.13 33.21 -20.06
CA GLU A 864 -14.28 32.25 -19.32
C GLU A 864 -15.10 31.52 -18.25
N ASP A 865 -15.98 32.25 -17.56
CA ASP A 865 -16.72 31.74 -16.41
C ASP A 865 -17.83 30.73 -16.81
N TYR A 866 -18.49 30.96 -17.96
CA TYR A 866 -19.73 30.24 -18.32
C TYR A 866 -19.66 29.43 -19.62
N SER A 867 -18.67 29.68 -20.50
CA SER A 867 -18.36 28.78 -21.61
C SER A 867 -17.59 27.55 -21.14
N THR A 868 -17.53 26.50 -21.96
CA THR A 868 -16.83 25.26 -21.58
C THR A 868 -15.78 24.74 -22.59
N PRO A 869 -15.13 25.55 -23.46
CA PRO A 869 -14.28 25.02 -24.53
C PRO A 869 -13.11 24.18 -23.99
N SER A 870 -12.47 24.62 -22.91
CA SER A 870 -11.40 23.85 -22.25
C SER A 870 -11.90 22.53 -21.64
N ARG A 871 -13.10 22.54 -21.04
CA ARG A 871 -13.71 21.38 -20.37
C ARG A 871 -14.25 20.37 -21.39
N ASP A 872 -14.88 20.86 -22.45
CA ASP A 872 -15.43 20.04 -23.54
C ASP A 872 -14.30 19.35 -24.33
N MET A 873 -13.18 20.04 -24.57
CA MET A 873 -11.98 19.42 -25.14
C MET A 873 -11.48 18.25 -24.28
N ARG A 874 -11.44 18.43 -22.95
CA ARG A 874 -11.06 17.37 -22.02
C ARG A 874 -12.06 16.22 -22.03
N LEU A 875 -13.36 16.52 -22.05
CA LEU A 875 -14.40 15.51 -22.14
C LEU A 875 -14.27 14.66 -23.42
N LEU A 876 -13.96 15.27 -24.56
CA LEU A 876 -13.70 14.54 -25.81
C LEU A 876 -12.49 13.61 -25.69
N ILE A 877 -11.40 14.10 -25.09
CA ILE A 877 -10.21 13.26 -24.80
C ILE A 877 -10.57 12.11 -23.86
N SER A 878 -11.46 12.35 -22.89
CA SER A 878 -11.97 11.32 -21.99
C SER A 878 -12.75 10.24 -22.74
N ILE A 879 -13.63 10.65 -23.65
CA ILE A 879 -14.40 9.73 -24.51
C ILE A 879 -13.44 8.89 -25.36
N ASP A 880 -12.42 9.50 -25.99
CA ASP A 880 -11.43 8.76 -26.77
C ASP A 880 -10.66 7.76 -25.93
N ALA A 881 -10.23 8.14 -24.72
CA ALA A 881 -9.49 7.26 -23.82
C ALA A 881 -10.33 6.04 -23.41
N VAL A 882 -11.60 6.25 -23.08
CA VAL A 882 -12.55 5.18 -22.71
C VAL A 882 -12.81 4.25 -23.89
N THR A 883 -13.07 4.80 -25.07
CA THR A 883 -13.47 4.02 -26.26
C THR A 883 -12.31 3.32 -26.97
N SER A 884 -11.08 3.81 -26.82
CA SER A 884 -9.87 3.21 -27.42
C SER A 884 -9.12 2.25 -26.48
N PHE A 885 -9.55 2.10 -25.22
CA PHE A 885 -8.83 1.31 -24.23
C PHE A 885 -8.68 -0.17 -24.62
N ALA A 886 -9.70 -0.80 -25.20
CA ALA A 886 -9.58 -2.17 -25.71
C ALA A 886 -8.45 -2.34 -26.75
N SER A 887 -8.22 -1.32 -27.59
CA SER A 887 -7.09 -1.31 -28.53
C SER A 887 -5.75 -1.17 -27.82
N THR A 888 -5.71 -0.45 -26.68
CA THR A 888 -4.52 -0.34 -25.82
C THR A 888 -4.19 -1.69 -25.17
N VAL A 889 -5.20 -2.42 -24.67
CA VAL A 889 -5.04 -3.78 -24.15
C VAL A 889 -4.49 -4.71 -25.23
N ALA A 890 -5.03 -4.62 -26.45
CA ALA A 890 -4.54 -5.40 -27.57
C ALA A 890 -3.08 -5.06 -27.94
N ALA A 891 -2.66 -3.81 -27.83
CA ALA A 891 -1.30 -3.38 -28.19
C ALA A 891 -0.25 -3.72 -27.12
N HIS A 892 -0.66 -3.87 -25.86
CA HIS A 892 0.23 -4.07 -24.71
C HIS A 892 -0.29 -5.18 -23.76
N PRO A 893 -0.48 -6.42 -24.23
CA PRO A 893 -1.06 -7.51 -23.44
C PRO A 893 -0.22 -7.87 -22.20
N ASP A 894 1.09 -7.64 -22.27
CA ASP A 894 2.04 -7.82 -21.17
C ASP A 894 1.70 -6.96 -19.94
N ARG A 895 1.17 -5.75 -20.14
CA ARG A 895 0.76 -4.86 -19.04
C ARG A 895 -0.45 -5.34 -18.26
N PHE A 896 -1.23 -6.22 -18.87
CA PHE A 896 -2.44 -6.78 -18.29
C PHE A 896 -2.24 -8.25 -17.90
N GLY A 897 -1.01 -8.74 -17.98
CA GLY A 897 -0.68 -10.14 -17.66
C GLY A 897 -1.38 -11.13 -18.57
N ILE A 898 -1.74 -10.71 -19.79
CA ILE A 898 -2.52 -11.51 -20.74
C ILE A 898 -1.55 -12.36 -21.56
N ARG A 899 -1.79 -13.68 -21.59
CA ARG A 899 -1.07 -14.59 -22.49
C ARG A 899 -1.52 -14.33 -23.92
N GLU A 900 -0.61 -14.48 -24.88
CA GLU A 900 -0.90 -14.30 -26.31
C GLU A 900 -2.18 -15.05 -26.75
N ALA A 901 -2.39 -16.27 -26.25
CA ALA A 901 -3.54 -17.12 -26.57
C ALA A 901 -4.89 -16.58 -26.06
N ASP A 902 -4.90 -15.76 -25.01
CA ASP A 902 -6.12 -15.23 -24.39
C ASP A 902 -6.45 -13.81 -24.86
N ARG A 903 -5.54 -13.17 -25.62
CA ARG A 903 -5.61 -11.76 -26.02
C ARG A 903 -6.95 -11.36 -26.63
N ASP A 904 -7.41 -12.09 -27.64
CA ASP A 904 -8.62 -11.71 -28.38
C ASP A 904 -9.89 -11.86 -27.53
N ASN A 905 -9.93 -12.89 -26.67
CA ASN A 905 -11.05 -13.10 -25.74
C ASN A 905 -11.11 -11.98 -24.71
N VAL A 906 -9.98 -11.64 -24.08
CA VAL A 906 -9.92 -10.57 -23.08
C VAL A 906 -10.25 -9.20 -23.70
N VAL A 907 -9.80 -8.93 -24.93
CA VAL A 907 -10.16 -7.70 -25.65
C VAL A 907 -11.67 -7.64 -25.94
N ALA A 908 -12.31 -8.77 -26.23
CA ALA A 908 -13.76 -8.84 -26.40
C ALA A 908 -14.50 -8.59 -25.07
N GLU A 909 -14.03 -9.17 -23.97
CA GLU A 909 -14.56 -8.93 -22.62
C GLU A 909 -14.48 -7.46 -22.22
N VAL A 910 -13.35 -6.79 -22.48
CA VAL A 910 -13.16 -5.35 -22.22
C VAL A 910 -14.16 -4.51 -23.02
N ARG A 911 -14.39 -4.83 -24.30
CA ARG A 911 -15.39 -4.13 -25.12
C ARG A 911 -16.81 -4.35 -24.61
N GLN A 912 -17.12 -5.56 -24.15
CA GLN A 912 -18.41 -5.87 -23.55
C GLN A 912 -18.61 -5.08 -22.24
N ALA A 913 -17.62 -5.09 -21.35
CA ALA A 913 -17.64 -4.33 -20.11
C ALA A 913 -17.84 -2.84 -20.37
N LEU A 914 -17.13 -2.27 -21.36
CA LEU A 914 -17.34 -0.88 -21.78
C LEU A 914 -18.81 -0.63 -22.15
N ALA A 915 -19.38 -1.44 -23.05
CA ALA A 915 -20.75 -1.28 -23.53
C ALA A 915 -21.78 -1.38 -22.40
N GLU A 916 -21.61 -2.33 -21.48
CA GLU A 916 -22.46 -2.51 -20.31
C GLU A 916 -22.37 -1.31 -19.34
N GLU A 917 -21.15 -0.86 -19.02
CA GLU A 917 -20.93 0.25 -18.08
C GLU A 917 -21.47 1.58 -18.61
N ILE A 918 -21.21 1.93 -19.87
CA ILE A 918 -21.70 3.21 -20.43
C ILE A 918 -23.21 3.19 -20.70
N GLY A 919 -23.78 2.01 -20.98
CA GLY A 919 -25.21 1.84 -21.23
C GLY A 919 -26.06 1.92 -19.97
N LYS A 920 -25.53 1.46 -18.83
CA LYS A 920 -26.29 1.45 -17.55
C LYS A 920 -26.18 2.75 -16.75
N ARG A 921 -25.10 3.52 -16.91
CA ARG A 921 -24.87 4.77 -16.16
C ARG A 921 -25.61 5.93 -16.78
N THR A 922 -26.42 6.61 -15.98
CA THR A 922 -27.28 7.70 -16.42
C THR A 922 -27.01 8.99 -15.67
N PHE A 923 -27.23 10.11 -16.33
CA PHE A 923 -27.18 11.44 -15.74
C PHE A 923 -28.31 12.31 -16.28
N GLN A 924 -28.66 13.37 -15.55
CA GLN A 924 -29.77 14.25 -15.91
C GLN A 924 -29.33 15.71 -15.99
N TYR A 925 -29.81 16.42 -17.00
CA TYR A 925 -29.65 17.87 -17.12
C TYR A 925 -31.02 18.56 -17.26
N THR A 926 -31.07 19.85 -16.89
CA THR A 926 -32.28 20.66 -16.99
C THR A 926 -32.42 21.27 -18.38
N ARG A 927 -33.53 20.99 -19.07
CA ARG A 927 -33.87 21.60 -20.37
C ARG A 927 -34.27 23.07 -20.20
N SER A 928 -34.35 23.77 -21.33
CA SER A 928 -34.71 25.20 -21.40
C SER A 928 -36.07 25.54 -20.81
N ASP A 929 -37.00 24.57 -20.76
CA ASP A 929 -38.33 24.72 -20.17
C ASP A 929 -38.39 24.36 -18.67
N GLY A 930 -37.25 24.01 -18.07
CA GLY A 930 -37.13 23.59 -16.68
C GLY A 930 -37.39 22.11 -16.42
N SER A 931 -37.75 21.33 -17.43
CA SER A 931 -37.94 19.88 -17.28
C SER A 931 -36.59 19.13 -17.28
N ALA A 932 -36.51 18.03 -16.54
CA ALA A 932 -35.32 17.18 -16.52
C ALA A 932 -35.27 16.27 -17.76
N TRP A 933 -34.10 16.09 -18.35
CA TRP A 933 -33.84 15.13 -19.43
C TRP A 933 -32.72 14.17 -19.05
N SER A 934 -32.92 12.88 -19.30
CA SER A 934 -32.00 11.82 -18.91
C SER A 934 -31.19 11.33 -20.11
N LEU A 935 -29.89 11.19 -19.93
CA LEU A 935 -28.96 10.61 -20.91
C LEU A 935 -28.17 9.49 -20.26
N THR A 936 -27.75 8.51 -21.06
CA THR A 936 -26.72 7.54 -20.69
C THR A 936 -25.33 8.09 -21.04
N LEU A 937 -24.26 7.48 -20.49
CA LEU A 937 -22.91 7.75 -20.99
C LEU A 937 -22.73 7.27 -22.44
N ALA A 938 -23.45 6.22 -22.86
CA ALA A 938 -23.48 5.77 -24.25
C ALA A 938 -23.99 6.87 -25.19
N ASP A 939 -25.10 7.53 -24.83
CA ASP A 939 -25.65 8.65 -25.60
C ASP A 939 -24.62 9.77 -25.76
N LEU A 940 -23.86 10.07 -24.70
CA LEU A 940 -22.81 11.08 -24.74
C LEU A 940 -21.66 10.70 -25.68
N VAL A 941 -21.23 9.43 -25.66
CA VAL A 941 -20.19 8.90 -26.56
C VAL A 941 -20.64 9.03 -28.02
N ASP A 942 -21.88 8.65 -28.32
CA ASP A 942 -22.47 8.76 -29.66
C ASP A 942 -22.57 10.22 -30.13
N ARG A 943 -22.75 11.16 -29.19
CA ARG A 943 -22.83 12.61 -29.44
C ARG A 943 -21.46 13.29 -29.52
N SER A 944 -20.34 12.57 -29.41
CA SER A 944 -18.99 13.15 -29.37
C SER A 944 -18.73 14.19 -30.46
N SER A 945 -19.13 13.94 -31.72
CA SER A 945 -18.95 14.91 -32.80
C SER A 945 -19.79 16.18 -32.66
N ALA A 946 -20.97 16.11 -32.02
CA ALA A 946 -21.76 17.30 -31.70
C ALA A 946 -21.13 18.10 -30.55
N MET A 947 -20.49 17.40 -29.59
CA MET A 947 -19.81 18.01 -28.46
C MET A 947 -18.61 18.90 -28.86
N GLU A 948 -18.05 18.70 -30.06
CA GLU A 948 -17.03 19.58 -30.65
C GLU A 948 -17.48 21.04 -30.82
N MET A 949 -18.78 21.30 -30.73
CA MET A 949 -19.41 22.61 -30.96
C MET A 949 -20.35 23.04 -29.79
N ALA A 950 -20.33 22.31 -28.67
CA ALA A 950 -21.33 22.41 -27.61
C ALA A 950 -20.96 23.35 -26.44
N TYR A 951 -19.88 24.13 -26.59
CA TYR A 951 -19.29 24.88 -25.48
C TYR A 951 -19.80 26.32 -25.32
N ASN A 952 -20.65 26.81 -26.22
CA ASN A 952 -21.07 28.21 -26.23
C ASN A 952 -22.21 28.47 -25.23
N PRO A 953 -22.05 29.41 -24.28
CA PRO A 953 -23.07 29.71 -23.27
C PRO A 953 -24.31 30.39 -23.86
N ASN A 954 -24.23 30.91 -25.09
CA ASN A 954 -25.37 31.52 -25.77
C ASN A 954 -26.33 30.50 -26.37
N ASP A 955 -25.92 29.23 -26.54
CA ASP A 955 -26.82 28.15 -26.93
C ASP A 955 -27.61 27.63 -25.72
N CYS A 956 -28.77 27.02 -25.97
CA CYS A 956 -29.50 26.33 -24.91
C CYS A 956 -28.73 25.13 -24.33
N ALA A 957 -29.11 24.71 -23.12
CA ALA A 957 -28.61 23.50 -22.49
C ALA A 957 -28.66 22.25 -23.41
N GLU A 958 -29.71 22.08 -24.21
CA GLU A 958 -29.89 20.95 -25.13
C GLU A 958 -28.79 20.89 -26.20
N ILE A 959 -28.49 22.02 -26.86
CA ILE A 959 -27.40 22.11 -27.84
C ILE A 959 -26.06 21.91 -27.14
N ARG A 960 -25.93 22.46 -25.93
CA ARG A 960 -24.74 22.26 -25.09
C ARG A 960 -24.57 20.81 -24.63
N TRP A 961 -25.56 19.94 -24.77
CA TRP A 961 -25.46 18.49 -24.56
C TRP A 961 -25.59 17.68 -25.86
N GLY A 962 -25.42 18.33 -27.01
CA GLY A 962 -25.39 17.68 -28.31
C GLY A 962 -26.72 17.06 -28.75
N ALA A 963 -27.85 17.58 -28.24
CA ALA A 963 -29.18 17.10 -28.61
C ALA A 963 -29.37 17.12 -30.14
N PRO A 964 -29.73 16.01 -30.79
CA PRO A 964 -29.92 15.98 -32.24
C PRO A 964 -31.13 16.85 -32.65
N GLN A 965 -30.99 17.58 -33.75
CA GLN A 965 -32.09 18.41 -34.27
C GLN A 965 -33.32 17.56 -34.62
N GLY A 966 -34.51 18.07 -34.29
CA GLY A 966 -35.79 17.40 -34.58
C GLY A 966 -36.19 16.30 -33.57
N THR A 967 -35.39 16.06 -32.53
CA THR A 967 -35.77 15.16 -31.43
C THR A 967 -36.64 15.87 -30.40
N GLU A 968 -37.39 15.09 -29.59
CA GLU A 968 -38.17 15.61 -28.46
C GLU A 968 -37.31 16.43 -27.49
N GLU A 969 -36.09 15.95 -27.21
CA GLU A 969 -35.09 16.64 -26.41
C GLU A 969 -34.88 18.08 -26.89
N HIS A 970 -34.67 18.27 -28.19
CA HIS A 970 -34.34 19.57 -28.78
C HIS A 970 -35.53 20.53 -28.88
N THR A 971 -36.79 20.06 -28.74
CA THR A 971 -37.98 20.89 -28.98
C THR A 971 -38.10 22.11 -28.06
N THR A 972 -37.58 22.00 -26.84
CA THR A 972 -37.59 23.02 -25.79
C THR A 972 -36.56 24.12 -26.04
N CYS A 973 -35.52 23.85 -26.83
CA CYS A 973 -34.51 24.86 -27.13
C CYS A 973 -35.03 25.94 -28.09
N LYS A 974 -35.03 27.19 -27.63
CA LYS A 974 -35.42 28.39 -28.41
C LYS A 974 -34.28 29.40 -28.59
N ARG A 975 -33.12 29.12 -28.00
CA ARG A 975 -31.98 30.04 -27.88
C ARG A 975 -30.76 29.46 -28.60
N HIS A 976 -30.18 30.25 -29.50
CA HIS A 976 -29.01 29.85 -30.27
C HIS A 976 -27.92 30.90 -30.15
N ALA A 977 -26.67 30.45 -30.19
CA ALA A 977 -25.54 31.34 -30.38
C ALA A 977 -25.72 32.14 -31.68
N PRO A 978 -25.31 33.43 -31.68
CA PRO A 978 -25.37 34.27 -32.88
C PRO A 978 -24.72 33.58 -34.09
N GLU A 979 -25.26 33.81 -35.28
CA GLU A 979 -24.77 33.18 -36.52
C GLU A 979 -23.26 33.39 -36.73
N GLU A 980 -22.74 34.58 -36.38
CA GLU A 980 -21.30 34.87 -36.44
C GLU A 980 -20.48 33.95 -35.52
N GLN A 981 -20.93 33.75 -34.28
CA GLN A 981 -20.25 32.87 -33.34
C GLN A 981 -20.30 31.42 -33.81
N ARG A 982 -21.45 30.96 -34.34
CA ARG A 982 -21.58 29.60 -34.90
C ARG A 982 -20.63 29.35 -36.07
N ARG A 983 -20.54 30.29 -37.03
CA ARG A 983 -19.55 30.21 -38.13
C ARG A 983 -18.11 30.16 -37.61
N ARG A 984 -17.83 30.90 -36.55
CA ARG A 984 -16.50 30.91 -35.91
C ARG A 984 -16.20 29.59 -35.21
N MET A 985 -17.16 29.02 -34.48
CA MET A 985 -17.02 27.69 -33.90
C MET A 985 -16.78 26.64 -34.98
N GLU A 986 -17.46 26.70 -36.13
CA GLU A 986 -17.27 25.71 -37.22
C GLU A 986 -15.83 25.75 -37.75
N LYS A 987 -15.25 26.95 -37.87
CA LYS A 987 -13.83 27.12 -38.21
C LYS A 987 -12.90 26.50 -37.15
N TYR A 988 -13.30 26.51 -35.89
CA TYR A 988 -12.53 26.01 -34.75
C TYR A 988 -12.79 24.53 -34.44
N ARG A 989 -13.81 23.93 -35.04
CA ARG A 989 -14.19 22.54 -34.84
C ARG A 989 -13.04 21.57 -35.03
N SER A 990 -12.16 21.84 -36.00
CA SER A 990 -10.95 21.03 -36.25
C SER A 990 -10.05 20.90 -35.02
N TRP A 991 -9.98 21.91 -34.15
CA TRP A 991 -9.22 21.84 -32.90
C TRP A 991 -9.79 20.79 -31.96
N PHE A 992 -11.12 20.73 -31.85
CA PHE A 992 -11.83 19.75 -31.03
C PHE A 992 -11.80 18.36 -31.66
N ALA A 993 -11.97 18.27 -32.98
CA ALA A 993 -11.90 17.02 -33.73
C ALA A 993 -10.49 16.40 -33.75
N THR A 994 -9.43 17.18 -33.59
CA THR A 994 -8.05 16.66 -33.49
C THR A 994 -7.54 16.58 -32.06
N ARG A 995 -8.31 17.12 -31.10
CA ARG A 995 -7.94 17.22 -29.68
C ARG A 995 -6.69 18.08 -29.46
N GLU A 996 -6.43 19.00 -30.39
CA GLU A 996 -5.29 19.91 -30.39
C GLU A 996 -5.78 21.35 -30.26
N ARG A 997 -5.33 22.07 -29.22
CA ARG A 997 -5.64 23.49 -29.11
C ARG A 997 -4.75 24.29 -30.08
N PRO A 998 -5.25 25.43 -30.59
CA PRO A 998 -4.42 26.34 -31.38
C PRO A 998 -3.28 26.91 -30.53
N HIS A 999 -2.12 27.08 -31.16
CA HIS A 999 -0.93 27.72 -30.57
C HIS A 999 -1.01 29.25 -30.57
#